data_AF-A0A7V3TUV3-F1
#
_entry.id   AF-A0A7V3TUV3-F1
#
_cell.length_a   1.000
_cell.length_b   1.000
_cell.length_c   1.000
_cell.angle_alpha   90.00
_cell.angle_beta   90.00
_cell.angle_gamma   90.00
#
_symmetry.space_group_name_H-M   'P 1'
#
loop_
_entity.id
_entity.type
_entity.pdbx_description
1 polymer ?
#
loop_
_entity_poly.entity_id
_entity_poly.type
_entity_poly.pdbx_seq_one_letter_code
_entity_poly.pdbx_strand_id
1 'polypeptide(L)'
;MIGLAHPAVFPNRATHKDARPTSARSPHGIILPDENVKSRMREDAPVKTCRRESTRAAVFTENALRQKVFLLITLAITASGMLLWRPTLVASESAPPIAEKVRREHPRIWLTPEDWRRLPFRREQDGFPAKEYEDLRRFAYSQSFNPNLWVTPDQAIAALVVFLMEKQDPALRPRIDRFTDYLCTAEGDSWTRLRMLKALAITYDWLHPLLSPKEKDRLIRRMQEVVEVMKKQYRHSDYNNHVYLEYGPLVYAALALAHEEASPWATELLAECDQMLKQHFIPTVNQLGGGKPGQKGEGGWHESMSYFSFFAYELAHQMEAWRTATGEDLFAMCPGLGGAGRWLLYCTRPFDNSFAPIADIETPARWGHQETAYLWLLAQRYRDPFAQWVANHTPLRYPFHIWPKILWFDASIREVQRESLPTGCLFPGVGWASFRSDWGPEAIWGVFVCGDSFAGHQHADQNSFVLSAGEELLVDAGQYGAKATEFHNTLLIGGGQRVLGNDPRQFVGPTVPGGPFDTGDILAFQENPRFTMVVGDASNAYGRFEKGRRIDPRPTFIRRLLFLKPDVLVLDDYVVPPTPATPVSVLFHFPQAPAIDGDMIRYAGARSSLEMLRIWPPSLPAEATAVSEEVAGQQKRRSVRVTVSLPSQSVQRNLWVMAVGKADHPPHLKDRLKILSATAEMISLSVRLAEGATVQLHLPLPDWTQATIAYEGDPIISTDRPWPLAAGVLPFTAEGLALIERWDRAYHAGNRPAWDTGRPSSDLRQAIAEKWLQPGRALELGCGTGTNAIYLAEQGFDVTAIDLAPTALAIARDKARKAGVNVRWLLGDVLNPPSYLPKFDYVYDRGCYHGVRRTAAAEYIATLRRVTKPGSRVLILAGNANEPGTGGPPRVREEEIREDFSQDFHILRLEPTRFDTPSSDRQGALAWTILLERKATP
;
A
#
# COMPACT_ATOMS: atom_id res chain seq x y z
N MET A 1 4.38 -35.73 -10.60
CA MET A 1 5.12 -35.23 -11.77
C MET A 1 4.13 -34.62 -12.75
N ILE A 2 3.96 -33.30 -12.71
CA ILE A 2 3.28 -32.52 -13.75
C ILE A 2 4.12 -31.25 -13.90
N GLY A 3 4.56 -30.95 -15.12
CA GLY A 3 5.19 -29.68 -15.46
C GLY A 3 4.44 -29.08 -16.64
N LEU A 4 4.07 -27.81 -16.55
CA LEU A 4 3.38 -27.07 -17.62
C LEU A 4 4.21 -25.84 -17.95
N ALA A 5 4.51 -25.66 -19.24
CA ALA A 5 5.39 -24.60 -19.72
C ALA A 5 4.60 -23.37 -20.15
N HIS A 6 5.11 -22.17 -19.82
CA HIS A 6 4.65 -20.93 -20.44
C HIS A 6 5.17 -20.81 -21.88
N PRO A 7 4.33 -20.44 -22.86
CA PRO A 7 4.78 -20.03 -24.17
C PRO A 7 5.20 -18.55 -24.17
N ALA A 8 6.48 -18.29 -24.44
CA ALA A 8 7.02 -16.96 -24.71
C ALA A 8 7.37 -16.80 -26.20
N VAL A 9 7.86 -15.61 -26.56
CA VAL A 9 8.51 -15.24 -27.84
C VAL A 9 7.57 -14.92 -29.03
N PHE A 10 7.79 -13.75 -29.62
CA PHE A 10 7.19 -13.30 -30.89
C PHE A 10 7.97 -13.87 -32.10
N PRO A 11 7.31 -14.17 -33.24
CA PRO A 11 7.99 -14.54 -34.47
C PRO A 11 8.53 -13.29 -35.19
N ASN A 12 9.84 -13.10 -35.20
CA ASN A 12 10.49 -12.07 -36.01
C ASN A 12 10.51 -12.55 -37.49
N ARG A 13 9.89 -11.82 -38.42
CA ARG A 13 9.86 -12.19 -39.85
C ARG A 13 10.89 -11.39 -40.64
N ALA A 14 11.81 -12.11 -41.28
CA ALA A 14 12.97 -11.53 -41.96
C ALA A 14 12.70 -11.07 -43.40
N THR A 15 13.59 -10.22 -43.91
CA THR A 15 13.88 -10.10 -45.34
C THR A 15 15.39 -10.15 -45.56
N HIS A 16 15.81 -11.05 -46.46
CA HIS A 16 16.90 -10.92 -47.46
C HIS A 16 18.16 -10.04 -47.13
N LYS A 17 19.40 -10.50 -47.36
CA LYS A 17 19.87 -11.26 -48.55
C LYS A 17 21.25 -11.94 -48.36
N ASP A 18 21.53 -12.92 -49.22
CA ASP A 18 22.82 -13.38 -49.80
C ASP A 18 24.12 -13.43 -48.96
N ALA A 19 24.58 -14.65 -48.61
CA ALA A 19 25.90 -15.20 -49.03
C ALA A 19 26.10 -16.69 -48.64
N ARG A 20 26.83 -17.44 -49.47
CA ARG A 20 27.49 -18.76 -49.22
C ARG A 20 28.97 -18.63 -49.73
N PRO A 21 29.88 -19.65 -49.75
CA PRO A 21 29.80 -21.07 -49.32
C PRO A 21 31.06 -21.61 -48.58
N THR A 22 31.16 -22.95 -48.46
CA THR A 22 32.37 -23.79 -48.15
C THR A 22 32.83 -23.84 -46.68
N SER A 23 33.45 -24.90 -46.13
CA SER A 23 33.54 -26.37 -46.38
C SER A 23 34.27 -27.02 -45.14
N ALA A 24 34.51 -28.33 -44.92
CA ALA A 24 34.41 -29.57 -45.69
C ALA A 24 34.39 -30.86 -44.79
N ARG A 25 34.13 -32.03 -45.40
CA ARG A 25 34.64 -33.41 -45.07
C ARG A 25 34.35 -34.12 -43.72
N SER A 26 33.37 -35.04 -43.72
CA SER A 26 33.48 -36.55 -43.64
C SER A 26 34.79 -37.26 -43.16
N PRO A 27 34.78 -38.58 -42.77
CA PRO A 27 33.72 -39.47 -42.19
C PRO A 27 34.17 -40.62 -41.19
N HIS A 28 33.20 -41.46 -40.73
CA HIS A 28 33.27 -42.89 -40.25
C HIS A 28 33.84 -43.28 -38.84
N GLY A 29 33.26 -44.34 -38.19
CA GLY A 29 33.90 -44.99 -37.00
C GLY A 29 33.11 -45.89 -35.97
N ILE A 30 32.37 -46.93 -36.38
CA ILE A 30 32.18 -48.27 -35.72
C ILE A 30 32.07 -48.45 -34.15
N ILE A 31 30.84 -48.69 -33.64
CA ILE A 31 30.29 -49.91 -32.93
C ILE A 31 30.99 -50.60 -31.70
N LEU A 32 30.30 -50.60 -30.52
CA LEU A 32 30.09 -51.65 -29.44
C LEU A 32 31.31 -52.31 -28.68
N PRO A 33 31.14 -53.20 -27.64
CA PRO A 33 30.01 -53.61 -26.74
C PRO A 33 30.38 -53.65 -25.19
N ASP A 34 29.67 -54.51 -24.42
CA ASP A 34 29.46 -54.60 -22.95
C ASP A 34 30.18 -55.77 -22.20
N GLU A 35 29.91 -55.90 -20.88
CA GLU A 35 29.98 -57.09 -19.98
C GLU A 35 31.31 -57.69 -19.40
N ASN A 36 31.30 -58.03 -18.08
CA ASN A 36 31.76 -59.28 -17.38
C ASN A 36 32.00 -59.07 -15.84
N VAL A 37 32.25 -60.10 -14.99
CA VAL A 37 31.30 -61.10 -14.40
C VAL A 37 31.93 -61.95 -13.24
N LYS A 38 31.25 -62.03 -12.05
CA LYS A 38 31.40 -63.02 -10.90
C LYS A 38 32.82 -63.10 -10.21
N SER A 39 33.05 -63.57 -8.97
CA SER A 39 32.46 -64.69 -8.20
C SER A 39 32.95 -64.82 -6.71
N ARG A 40 32.18 -65.52 -5.83
CA ARG A 40 32.57 -66.40 -4.67
C ARG A 40 33.25 -65.75 -3.42
N MET A 41 32.75 -65.96 -2.17
CA MET A 41 32.85 -67.15 -1.25
C MET A 41 34.28 -67.42 -0.74
N ARG A 42 34.61 -67.77 0.52
CA ARG A 42 33.91 -68.36 1.70
C ARG A 42 34.82 -68.25 2.97
N GLU A 43 34.55 -68.57 4.26
CA GLU A 43 33.43 -69.06 5.11
C GLU A 43 33.74 -68.76 6.63
N ASP A 44 32.83 -69.12 7.57
CA ASP A 44 32.98 -69.43 9.03
C ASP A 44 33.35 -68.41 10.16
N ALA A 45 32.77 -68.70 11.35
CA ALA A 45 32.91 -68.02 12.67
C ALA A 45 32.81 -69.07 13.81
N PRO A 46 32.92 -68.74 15.13
CA PRO A 46 31.72 -68.80 16.01
C PRO A 46 31.76 -67.93 17.31
N VAL A 47 30.78 -68.18 18.22
CA VAL A 47 30.62 -67.69 19.63
C VAL A 47 29.92 -66.30 19.74
N LYS A 48 28.59 -66.20 19.93
CA LYS A 48 27.75 -66.44 21.15
C LYS A 48 28.00 -65.43 22.29
N THR A 49 27.02 -64.85 23.02
CA THR A 49 25.53 -64.83 23.00
C THR A 49 25.01 -63.78 24.00
N CYS A 50 23.88 -63.10 23.76
CA CYS A 50 22.63 -63.19 24.60
C CYS A 50 21.55 -62.14 24.21
N ARG A 51 20.28 -62.58 24.20
CA ARG A 51 18.93 -61.94 24.32
C ARG A 51 18.83 -60.39 24.45
N ARG A 52 17.75 -59.74 23.96
CA ARG A 52 16.33 -60.16 23.96
C ARG A 52 15.50 -59.53 22.82
N GLU A 53 14.25 -59.95 22.66
CA GLU A 53 13.41 -59.75 21.47
C GLU A 53 12.36 -58.61 21.55
N SER A 54 11.78 -58.31 20.39
CA SER A 54 10.39 -57.86 20.16
C SER A 54 9.87 -56.58 20.84
N THR A 55 9.77 -55.49 20.06
CA THR A 55 8.48 -54.81 19.77
C THR A 55 8.64 -53.77 18.65
N ARG A 56 8.15 -54.06 17.44
CA ARG A 56 8.11 -53.08 16.33
C ARG A 56 6.82 -53.18 15.49
N ALA A 57 5.68 -53.26 16.19
CA ALA A 57 4.35 -53.40 15.58
C ALA A 57 3.28 -52.43 16.15
N ALA A 58 3.61 -51.61 17.17
CA ALA A 58 2.62 -50.82 17.91
C ALA A 58 2.54 -49.32 17.55
N VAL A 59 3.53 -48.77 16.83
CA VAL A 59 3.67 -47.31 16.64
C VAL A 59 2.93 -46.78 15.39
N PHE A 60 2.55 -47.64 14.45
CA PHE A 60 1.92 -47.22 13.18
C PHE A 60 0.38 -47.16 13.22
N THR A 61 -0.26 -47.69 14.26
CA THR A 61 -1.75 -47.74 14.37
C THR A 61 -2.34 -46.55 15.13
N GLU A 62 -1.61 -45.95 16.07
CA GLU A 62 -2.16 -44.86 16.91
C GLU A 62 -2.40 -43.55 16.12
N ASN A 63 -1.46 -43.15 15.24
CA ASN A 63 -1.61 -41.94 14.42
C ASN A 63 -2.79 -42.05 13.44
N ALA A 64 -3.03 -43.23 12.86
CA ALA A 64 -4.16 -43.47 11.96
C ALA A 64 -5.52 -43.35 12.70
N LEU A 65 -5.57 -43.70 13.99
CA LEU A 65 -6.75 -43.52 14.82
C LEU A 65 -6.98 -42.04 15.16
N ARG A 66 -5.92 -41.32 15.57
CA ARG A 66 -6.01 -39.87 15.89
C ARG A 66 -6.47 -39.04 14.69
N GLN A 67 -5.97 -39.32 13.48
CA GLN A 67 -6.42 -38.63 12.27
C GLN A 67 -7.90 -38.90 11.94
N LYS A 68 -8.39 -40.13 12.11
CA LYS A 68 -9.81 -40.46 11.89
C LYS A 68 -10.74 -39.83 12.92
N VAL A 69 -10.33 -39.79 14.19
CA VAL A 69 -11.10 -39.11 15.25
C VAL A 69 -11.13 -37.60 15.02
N PHE A 70 -10.01 -36.98 14.62
CA PHE A 70 -9.98 -35.56 14.27
C PHE A 70 -10.93 -35.24 13.11
N LEU A 71 -10.89 -36.04 12.03
CA LEU A 71 -11.78 -35.86 10.87
C LEU A 71 -13.27 -36.01 11.21
N LEU A 72 -13.63 -36.96 12.07
CA LEU A 72 -15.01 -37.16 12.54
C LEU A 72 -15.49 -36.01 13.44
N ILE A 73 -14.63 -35.47 14.32
CA ILE A 73 -14.94 -34.30 15.14
C ILE A 73 -15.11 -33.05 14.25
N THR A 74 -14.25 -32.86 13.25
CA THR A 74 -14.40 -31.76 12.27
C THR A 74 -15.73 -31.85 11.53
N LEU A 75 -16.10 -33.05 11.04
CA LEU A 75 -17.37 -33.27 10.34
C LEU A 75 -18.60 -33.02 11.24
N ALA A 76 -18.55 -33.46 12.51
CA ALA A 76 -19.61 -33.19 13.48
C ALA A 76 -19.80 -31.68 13.75
N ILE A 77 -18.69 -30.95 13.90
CA ILE A 77 -18.72 -29.48 14.10
C ILE A 77 -19.31 -28.77 12.86
N THR A 78 -18.95 -29.19 11.64
CA THR A 78 -19.56 -28.61 10.42
C THR A 78 -21.06 -28.87 10.30
N ALA A 79 -21.56 -30.01 10.78
CA ALA A 79 -22.99 -30.31 10.80
C ALA A 79 -23.77 -29.46 11.82
N SER A 80 -23.19 -29.18 12.99
CA SER A 80 -23.78 -28.29 13.99
C SER A 80 -23.78 -26.82 13.59
N GLY A 81 -22.75 -26.36 12.85
CA GLY A 81 -22.63 -24.96 12.42
C GLY A 81 -23.70 -24.51 11.40
N MET A 82 -24.25 -25.42 10.60
CA MET A 82 -25.22 -25.09 9.54
C MET A 82 -26.63 -24.73 10.02
N LEU A 83 -26.94 -24.85 11.33
CA LEU A 83 -28.29 -24.65 11.87
C LEU A 83 -28.45 -23.44 12.80
N LEU A 84 -27.40 -22.67 13.05
CA LEU A 84 -27.40 -21.58 14.04
C LEU A 84 -26.89 -20.22 13.53
N TRP A 85 -27.19 -19.87 12.28
CA TRP A 85 -27.16 -18.45 11.89
C TRP A 85 -28.22 -18.06 10.85
N ARG A 86 -29.28 -17.40 11.32
CA ARG A 86 -29.95 -16.32 10.58
C ARG A 86 -29.56 -15.01 11.27
N PRO A 87 -28.84 -14.08 10.62
CA PRO A 87 -28.66 -12.76 11.20
C PRO A 87 -30.02 -12.05 11.27
N THR A 88 -30.45 -11.67 12.47
CA THR A 88 -31.64 -10.82 12.64
C THR A 88 -31.31 -9.41 12.13
N LEU A 89 -31.78 -9.12 10.92
CA LEU A 89 -31.73 -7.79 10.30
C LEU A 89 -32.38 -6.77 11.23
N VAL A 90 -31.59 -5.81 11.73
CA VAL A 90 -32.12 -4.53 12.21
C VAL A 90 -32.20 -3.63 10.98
N ALA A 91 -33.40 -3.49 10.42
CA ALA A 91 -33.64 -2.61 9.29
C ALA A 91 -33.58 -1.13 9.73
N SER A 92 -32.87 -0.30 8.98
CA SER A 92 -32.94 1.16 9.11
C SER A 92 -34.13 1.68 8.31
N GLU A 93 -35.18 2.17 9.00
CA GLU A 93 -36.51 2.47 8.43
C GLU A 93 -36.57 3.77 7.58
N SER A 94 -35.52 4.11 6.82
CA SER A 94 -35.42 5.39 6.09
C SER A 94 -34.88 5.31 4.66
N ALA A 95 -34.32 4.16 4.22
CA ALA A 95 -33.78 3.99 2.87
C ALA A 95 -34.55 2.90 2.11
N PRO A 96 -34.92 3.12 0.82
CA PRO A 96 -35.50 2.06 0.00
C PRO A 96 -34.50 0.91 -0.18
N PRO A 97 -34.93 -0.36 -0.13
CA PRO A 97 -34.08 -1.52 -0.41
C PRO A 97 -33.28 -1.34 -1.70
N ILE A 98 -32.00 -1.74 -1.71
CA ILE A 98 -31.09 -1.45 -2.83
C ILE A 98 -31.61 -1.97 -4.19
N ALA A 99 -32.40 -3.05 -4.19
CA ALA A 99 -33.08 -3.56 -5.39
C ALA A 99 -34.04 -2.55 -6.03
N GLU A 100 -34.74 -1.72 -5.24
CA GLU A 100 -35.65 -0.69 -5.76
C GLU A 100 -34.91 0.45 -6.49
N LYS A 101 -33.64 0.69 -6.15
CA LYS A 101 -32.78 1.64 -6.86
C LYS A 101 -32.29 1.11 -8.20
N VAL A 102 -32.22 -0.21 -8.39
CA VAL A 102 -31.77 -0.80 -9.65
C VAL A 102 -32.85 -0.61 -10.72
N ARG A 103 -32.48 0.04 -11.83
CA ARG A 103 -33.30 0.21 -13.04
C ARG A 103 -33.90 -1.12 -13.48
N ARG A 104 -35.13 -1.09 -14.00
CA ARG A 104 -35.80 -2.28 -14.56
C ARG A 104 -35.45 -2.50 -16.03
N GLU A 105 -35.07 -1.42 -16.71
CA GLU A 105 -34.73 -1.41 -18.12
C GLU A 105 -33.31 -1.89 -18.37
N HIS A 106 -33.14 -2.65 -19.45
CA HIS A 106 -31.86 -3.10 -19.97
C HIS A 106 -31.43 -2.27 -21.21
N PRO A 107 -30.12 -2.05 -21.43
CA PRO A 107 -29.02 -2.39 -20.54
C PRO A 107 -28.94 -1.46 -19.32
N ARG A 108 -28.27 -1.96 -18.28
CA ARG A 108 -28.03 -1.27 -17.01
C ARG A 108 -26.59 -1.40 -16.50
N ILE A 109 -25.76 -2.29 -17.06
CA ILE A 109 -24.34 -2.47 -16.72
C ILE A 109 -23.47 -1.68 -17.71
N TRP A 110 -22.76 -0.66 -17.20
CA TRP A 110 -21.89 0.29 -17.94
C TRP A 110 -22.54 1.17 -19.00
N LEU A 111 -23.72 0.78 -19.51
CA LEU A 111 -24.56 1.55 -20.40
C LEU A 111 -25.96 1.65 -19.79
N THR A 112 -26.58 2.82 -19.88
CA THR A 112 -28.03 2.96 -19.74
C THR A 112 -28.73 2.76 -21.11
N PRO A 113 -30.07 2.68 -21.17
CA PRO A 113 -30.81 2.66 -22.44
C PRO A 113 -30.69 3.98 -23.24
N GLU A 114 -30.12 5.05 -22.65
CA GLU A 114 -29.78 6.28 -23.36
C GLU A 114 -28.37 6.19 -23.97
N ASP A 115 -27.39 5.69 -23.21
CA ASP A 115 -26.02 5.46 -23.70
C ASP A 115 -26.00 4.44 -24.85
N TRP A 116 -26.74 3.34 -24.71
CA TRP A 116 -26.88 2.30 -25.75
C TRP A 116 -27.43 2.85 -27.07
N ARG A 117 -28.38 3.80 -27.01
CA ARG A 117 -28.90 4.49 -28.22
C ARG A 117 -27.91 5.50 -28.81
N ARG A 118 -27.04 6.10 -27.98
CA ARG A 118 -25.99 7.05 -28.42
C ARG A 118 -24.71 6.38 -28.90
N LEU A 119 -24.40 5.18 -28.43
CA LEU A 119 -23.12 4.49 -28.67
C LEU A 119 -22.73 4.42 -30.16
N PRO A 120 -23.62 4.05 -31.12
CA PRO A 120 -23.28 4.04 -32.55
C PRO A 120 -22.81 5.39 -33.11
N PHE A 121 -23.25 6.48 -32.50
CA PHE A 121 -22.96 7.86 -32.93
C PHE A 121 -21.70 8.43 -32.28
N ARG A 122 -21.04 7.73 -31.35
CA ARG A 122 -19.77 8.18 -30.76
C ARG A 122 -18.66 8.39 -31.79
N ARG A 123 -18.67 7.61 -32.87
CA ARG A 123 -17.75 7.75 -34.01
C ARG A 123 -17.85 9.10 -34.74
N GLU A 124 -18.93 9.86 -34.50
CA GLU A 124 -19.21 11.17 -35.07
C GLU A 124 -18.86 12.32 -34.08
N GLN A 125 -18.24 12.00 -32.92
CA GLN A 125 -17.76 12.98 -31.94
C GLN A 125 -16.31 13.40 -32.20
N ASP A 126 -16.01 14.69 -32.02
CA ASP A 126 -14.65 15.22 -32.16
C ASP A 126 -13.66 14.49 -31.23
N GLY A 127 -12.52 14.09 -31.81
CA GLY A 127 -11.45 13.38 -31.10
C GLY A 127 -11.70 11.88 -30.87
N PHE A 128 -12.78 11.29 -31.40
CA PHE A 128 -13.01 9.84 -31.29
C PHE A 128 -11.82 9.00 -31.81
N PRO A 129 -11.38 7.94 -31.10
CA PRO A 129 -10.22 7.10 -31.46
C PRO A 129 -10.54 6.14 -32.63
N ALA A 130 -10.74 6.71 -33.82
CA ALA A 130 -11.23 6.01 -35.00
C ALA A 130 -10.28 4.91 -35.52
N LYS A 131 -8.97 5.08 -35.36
CA LYS A 131 -7.97 4.08 -35.77
C LYS A 131 -8.06 2.84 -34.88
N GLU A 132 -8.05 3.02 -33.57
CA GLU A 132 -8.17 1.94 -32.61
C GLU A 132 -9.54 1.26 -32.72
N TYR A 133 -10.62 2.03 -32.94
CA TYR A 133 -11.93 1.45 -33.21
C TYR A 133 -11.93 0.52 -34.42
N GLU A 134 -11.30 0.90 -35.53
CA GLU A 134 -11.21 0.04 -36.71
C GLU A 134 -10.31 -1.19 -36.47
N ASP A 135 -9.25 -1.09 -35.66
CA ASP A 135 -8.46 -2.28 -35.26
C ASP A 135 -9.27 -3.24 -34.35
N LEU A 136 -10.08 -2.72 -33.43
CA LEU A 136 -11.04 -3.47 -32.62
C LEU A 136 -12.12 -4.14 -33.50
N ARG A 137 -12.64 -3.40 -34.47
CA ARG A 137 -13.65 -3.83 -35.44
C ARG A 137 -13.14 -4.96 -36.32
N ARG A 138 -11.92 -4.89 -36.86
CA ARG A 138 -11.31 -6.02 -37.58
C ARG A 138 -11.17 -7.26 -36.71
N PHE A 139 -10.85 -7.12 -35.42
CA PHE A 139 -10.90 -8.26 -34.50
C PHE A 139 -12.31 -8.82 -34.35
N ALA A 140 -13.34 -7.97 -34.24
CA ALA A 140 -14.73 -8.39 -34.08
C ALA A 140 -15.28 -9.09 -35.34
N TYR A 141 -14.87 -8.72 -36.55
CA TYR A 141 -15.22 -9.45 -37.78
C TYR A 141 -14.30 -10.64 -38.10
N SER A 142 -13.24 -10.87 -37.32
CA SER A 142 -12.33 -12.00 -37.53
C SER A 142 -12.97 -13.36 -37.18
N GLN A 143 -12.38 -14.45 -37.71
CA GLN A 143 -12.66 -15.81 -37.22
C GLN A 143 -11.78 -16.24 -36.04
N SER A 144 -10.83 -15.40 -35.62
CA SER A 144 -9.88 -15.72 -34.54
C SER A 144 -10.60 -15.86 -33.19
N PHE A 145 -10.37 -16.98 -32.51
CA PHE A 145 -11.00 -17.34 -31.23
C PHE A 145 -9.94 -18.00 -30.34
N ASN A 146 -9.86 -17.60 -29.07
CA ASN A 146 -8.94 -18.20 -28.10
C ASN A 146 -9.74 -18.80 -26.93
N PRO A 147 -9.82 -20.15 -26.81
CA PRO A 147 -10.49 -20.83 -25.69
C PRO A 147 -9.59 -20.83 -24.45
N ASN A 148 -9.32 -19.64 -23.92
CA ASN A 148 -8.57 -19.41 -22.69
C ASN A 148 -9.29 -18.34 -21.87
N LEU A 149 -9.89 -18.74 -20.75
CA LEU A 149 -10.73 -17.91 -19.88
C LEU A 149 -10.03 -16.66 -19.32
N TRP A 150 -8.70 -16.58 -19.37
CA TRP A 150 -7.95 -15.36 -19.06
C TRP A 150 -8.13 -14.23 -20.09
N VAL A 151 -8.59 -14.55 -21.32
CA VAL A 151 -8.83 -13.57 -22.39
C VAL A 151 -10.18 -13.71 -23.10
N THR A 152 -10.83 -14.87 -23.10
CA THR A 152 -12.13 -15.06 -23.80
C THR A 152 -13.23 -14.11 -23.31
N PRO A 153 -13.33 -13.75 -22.01
CA PRO A 153 -14.27 -12.73 -21.53
C PRO A 153 -14.06 -11.35 -22.16
N ASP A 154 -12.83 -10.85 -22.24
CA ASP A 154 -12.52 -9.58 -22.91
C ASP A 154 -12.77 -9.65 -24.43
N GLN A 155 -12.56 -10.82 -25.04
CA GLN A 155 -12.91 -11.06 -26.44
C GLN A 155 -14.43 -11.01 -26.70
N ALA A 156 -15.23 -11.49 -25.76
CA ALA A 156 -16.69 -11.42 -25.82
C ALA A 156 -17.19 -9.97 -25.67
N ILE A 157 -16.70 -9.24 -24.66
CA ILE A 157 -17.04 -7.83 -24.43
C ILE A 157 -16.62 -6.97 -25.64
N ALA A 158 -15.44 -7.20 -26.21
CA ALA A 158 -14.98 -6.55 -27.43
C ALA A 158 -15.93 -6.77 -28.63
N ALA A 159 -16.42 -7.99 -28.81
CA ALA A 159 -17.39 -8.30 -29.87
C ALA A 159 -18.75 -7.63 -29.62
N LEU A 160 -19.22 -7.59 -28.37
CA LEU A 160 -20.45 -6.88 -27.97
C LEU A 160 -20.36 -5.37 -28.22
N VAL A 161 -19.24 -4.73 -27.85
CA VAL A 161 -19.01 -3.29 -28.10
C VAL A 161 -19.06 -2.97 -29.60
N VAL A 162 -18.42 -3.77 -30.46
CA VAL A 162 -18.51 -3.54 -31.91
C VAL A 162 -19.91 -3.81 -32.45
N PHE A 163 -20.59 -4.86 -31.99
CA PHE A 163 -21.97 -5.17 -32.39
C PHE A 163 -22.93 -4.02 -32.08
N LEU A 164 -22.81 -3.36 -30.92
CA LEU A 164 -23.60 -2.17 -30.62
C LEU A 164 -23.18 -0.97 -31.50
N MET A 165 -21.88 -0.71 -31.65
CA MET A 165 -21.38 0.38 -32.52
C MET A 165 -21.84 0.25 -33.98
N GLU A 166 -21.88 -0.98 -34.51
CA GLU A 166 -22.34 -1.33 -35.86
C GLU A 166 -23.86 -1.54 -35.95
N LYS A 167 -24.63 -0.92 -35.04
CA LYS A 167 -26.10 -0.90 -35.05
C LYS A 167 -26.73 -2.29 -35.10
N GLN A 168 -26.14 -3.24 -34.37
CA GLN A 168 -26.58 -4.64 -34.24
C GLN A 168 -26.44 -5.47 -35.52
N ASP A 169 -25.35 -5.28 -36.29
CA ASP A 169 -25.05 -6.09 -37.48
C ASP A 169 -25.20 -7.61 -37.21
N PRO A 170 -26.16 -8.30 -37.87
CA PRO A 170 -26.38 -9.74 -37.71
C PRO A 170 -25.15 -10.60 -38.01
N ALA A 171 -24.19 -10.12 -38.82
CA ALA A 171 -22.97 -10.88 -39.13
C ALA A 171 -22.07 -11.12 -37.90
N LEU A 172 -22.20 -10.31 -36.84
CA LEU A 172 -21.44 -10.46 -35.60
C LEU A 172 -22.11 -11.42 -34.59
N ARG A 173 -23.44 -11.65 -34.69
CA ARG A 173 -24.19 -12.50 -33.74
C ARG A 173 -23.60 -13.92 -33.64
N PRO A 174 -23.29 -14.67 -34.73
CA PRO A 174 -22.68 -16.00 -34.65
C PRO A 174 -21.30 -16.05 -33.97
N ARG A 175 -20.59 -14.93 -33.87
CA ARG A 175 -19.32 -14.83 -33.14
C ARG A 175 -19.55 -14.57 -31.65
N ILE A 176 -20.51 -13.72 -31.32
CA ILE A 176 -20.95 -13.51 -29.92
C ILE A 176 -21.54 -14.80 -29.36
N ASP A 177 -22.36 -15.52 -30.14
CA ASP A 177 -22.90 -16.82 -29.76
C ASP A 177 -21.77 -17.82 -29.47
N ARG A 178 -20.74 -17.90 -30.33
CA ARG A 178 -19.56 -18.77 -30.10
C ARG A 178 -18.80 -18.44 -28.81
N PHE A 179 -18.66 -17.16 -28.46
CA PHE A 179 -18.08 -16.77 -27.17
C PHE A 179 -18.98 -17.17 -26.00
N THR A 180 -20.27 -16.88 -26.11
CA THR A 180 -21.29 -17.18 -25.09
C THR A 180 -21.41 -18.68 -24.85
N ASP A 181 -21.40 -19.50 -25.90
CA ASP A 181 -21.42 -20.96 -25.85
C ASP A 181 -20.28 -21.55 -25.02
N TYR A 182 -19.06 -21.04 -25.24
CA TYR A 182 -17.88 -21.45 -24.51
C TYR A 182 -17.92 -20.98 -23.05
N LEU A 183 -18.31 -19.72 -22.78
CA LEU A 183 -18.48 -19.22 -21.41
C LEU A 183 -19.61 -19.96 -20.66
N CYS A 184 -20.61 -20.49 -21.38
CA CYS A 184 -21.66 -21.33 -20.82
C CYS A 184 -21.23 -22.78 -20.51
N THR A 185 -20.08 -23.27 -21.00
CA THR A 185 -19.67 -24.69 -20.86
C THR A 185 -18.27 -24.91 -20.29
N ALA A 186 -17.40 -23.92 -20.32
CA ALA A 186 -16.03 -24.03 -19.80
C ALA A 186 -16.02 -24.09 -18.27
N GLU A 187 -15.20 -24.97 -17.70
CA GLU A 187 -14.89 -25.01 -16.27
C GLU A 187 -13.56 -24.31 -15.98
N GLY A 188 -13.48 -23.60 -14.86
CA GLY A 188 -12.32 -22.80 -14.46
C GLY A 188 -11.98 -22.90 -12.98
N ASP A 189 -10.88 -22.26 -12.58
CA ASP A 189 -10.56 -21.92 -11.19
C ASP A 189 -11.38 -20.69 -10.71
N SER A 190 -11.17 -20.23 -9.47
CA SER A 190 -11.83 -19.02 -8.95
C SER A 190 -11.52 -17.79 -9.81
N TRP A 191 -10.26 -17.65 -10.20
CA TRP A 191 -9.69 -16.56 -11.00
C TRP A 191 -10.27 -16.41 -12.41
N THR A 192 -10.68 -17.52 -13.02
CA THR A 192 -11.27 -17.53 -14.37
C THR A 192 -12.79 -17.47 -14.32
N ARG A 193 -13.44 -18.11 -13.33
CA ARG A 193 -14.89 -18.00 -13.09
C ARG A 193 -15.36 -16.56 -12.88
N LEU A 194 -14.60 -15.73 -12.17
CA LEU A 194 -14.94 -14.32 -11.95
C LEU A 194 -15.05 -13.52 -13.27
N ARG A 195 -14.13 -13.76 -14.22
CA ARG A 195 -14.11 -13.09 -15.53
C ARG A 195 -15.23 -13.61 -16.42
N MET A 196 -15.56 -14.91 -16.34
CA MET A 196 -16.74 -15.47 -17.00
C MET A 196 -18.03 -14.83 -16.51
N LEU A 197 -18.22 -14.70 -15.19
CA LEU A 197 -19.44 -14.14 -14.61
C LEU A 197 -19.71 -12.71 -15.11
N LYS A 198 -18.66 -11.87 -15.11
CA LYS A 198 -18.65 -10.52 -15.70
C LYS A 198 -19.14 -10.52 -17.15
N ALA A 199 -18.53 -11.32 -18.03
CA ALA A 199 -18.90 -11.36 -19.44
C ALA A 199 -20.29 -11.96 -19.69
N LEU A 200 -20.71 -12.98 -18.94
CA LEU A 200 -22.05 -13.58 -19.02
C LEU A 200 -23.13 -12.57 -18.62
N ALA A 201 -22.92 -11.83 -17.54
CA ALA A 201 -23.83 -10.79 -17.08
C ALA A 201 -23.96 -9.62 -18.09
N ILE A 202 -22.85 -9.16 -18.66
CA ILE A 202 -22.85 -8.12 -19.72
C ILE A 202 -23.54 -8.64 -20.99
N THR A 203 -23.32 -9.90 -21.38
CA THR A 203 -24.00 -10.53 -22.52
C THR A 203 -25.52 -10.59 -22.29
N TYR A 204 -25.94 -11.00 -21.09
CA TYR A 204 -27.36 -11.03 -20.70
C TYR A 204 -27.98 -9.63 -20.71
N ASP A 205 -27.29 -8.65 -20.14
CA ASP A 205 -27.75 -7.27 -20.00
C ASP A 205 -27.87 -6.53 -21.35
N TRP A 206 -26.82 -6.57 -22.18
CA TRP A 206 -26.78 -5.83 -23.45
C TRP A 206 -27.58 -6.48 -24.56
N LEU A 207 -27.85 -7.78 -24.47
CA LEU A 207 -28.68 -8.52 -25.43
C LEU A 207 -30.08 -8.85 -24.89
N HIS A 208 -30.49 -8.39 -23.70
CA HIS A 208 -31.79 -8.74 -23.09
C HIS A 208 -33.01 -8.65 -24.04
N PRO A 209 -33.18 -7.63 -24.90
CA PRO A 209 -34.29 -7.59 -25.86
C PRO A 209 -34.10 -8.49 -27.11
N LEU A 210 -32.91 -9.08 -27.30
CA LEU A 210 -32.51 -9.91 -28.46
C LEU A 210 -32.24 -11.39 -28.09
N LEU A 211 -32.52 -11.78 -26.84
CA LEU A 211 -32.37 -13.13 -26.32
C LEU A 211 -33.74 -13.82 -26.22
N SER A 212 -33.86 -15.00 -26.83
CA SER A 212 -35.02 -15.87 -26.64
C SER A 212 -35.12 -16.37 -25.18
N PRO A 213 -36.31 -16.79 -24.70
CA PRO A 213 -36.46 -17.31 -23.35
C PRO A 213 -35.46 -18.41 -23.01
N LYS A 214 -35.19 -19.34 -23.95
CA LYS A 214 -34.23 -20.44 -23.80
C LYS A 214 -32.77 -19.97 -23.60
N GLU A 215 -32.40 -18.85 -24.20
CA GLU A 215 -31.05 -18.27 -24.03
C GLU A 215 -30.94 -17.53 -22.69
N LYS A 216 -31.97 -16.77 -22.29
CA LYS A 216 -32.05 -16.14 -20.96
C LYS A 216 -31.93 -17.19 -19.85
N ASP A 217 -32.75 -18.24 -19.94
CA ASP A 217 -32.75 -19.44 -19.10
C ASP A 217 -31.35 -20.04 -18.89
N ARG A 218 -30.59 -20.17 -19.98
CA ARG A 218 -29.25 -20.77 -20.00
C ARG A 218 -28.22 -19.86 -19.33
N LEU A 219 -28.29 -18.56 -19.59
CA LEU A 219 -27.43 -17.55 -18.98
C LEU A 219 -27.70 -17.44 -17.47
N ILE A 220 -28.97 -17.37 -17.06
CA ILE A 220 -29.41 -17.36 -15.66
C ILE A 220 -28.85 -18.57 -14.90
N ARG A 221 -29.09 -19.79 -15.41
CA ARG A 221 -28.60 -21.02 -14.76
C ARG A 221 -27.08 -21.03 -14.62
N ARG A 222 -26.32 -20.67 -15.66
CA ARG A 222 -24.86 -20.65 -15.57
C ARG A 222 -24.34 -19.58 -14.60
N MET A 223 -24.97 -18.41 -14.56
CA MET A 223 -24.62 -17.39 -13.58
C MET A 223 -24.89 -17.87 -12.14
N GLN A 224 -26.02 -18.53 -11.88
CA GLN A 224 -26.30 -19.13 -10.57
C GLN A 224 -25.28 -20.22 -10.19
N GLU A 225 -24.95 -21.14 -11.09
CA GLU A 225 -23.93 -22.19 -10.86
C GLU A 225 -22.59 -21.59 -10.43
N VAL A 226 -22.15 -20.52 -11.11
CA VAL A 226 -20.89 -19.84 -10.83
C VAL A 226 -20.94 -19.09 -9.50
N VAL A 227 -22.02 -18.34 -9.23
CA VAL A 227 -22.28 -17.65 -7.96
C VAL A 227 -22.27 -18.63 -6.78
N GLU A 228 -22.94 -19.79 -6.91
CA GLU A 228 -22.98 -20.81 -5.87
C GLU A 228 -21.60 -21.41 -5.55
N VAL A 229 -20.75 -21.63 -6.56
CA VAL A 229 -19.37 -22.09 -6.34
C VAL A 229 -18.54 -21.02 -5.62
N MET A 230 -18.67 -19.75 -6.03
CA MET A 230 -17.95 -18.64 -5.40
C MET A 230 -18.38 -18.43 -3.94
N LYS A 231 -19.68 -18.41 -3.63
CA LYS A 231 -20.17 -18.28 -2.24
C LYS A 231 -19.73 -19.44 -1.33
N LYS A 232 -19.50 -20.64 -1.88
CA LYS A 232 -18.95 -21.79 -1.14
C LYS A 232 -17.44 -21.70 -0.87
N GLN A 233 -16.73 -20.75 -1.50
CA GLN A 233 -15.28 -20.55 -1.34
C GLN A 233 -14.93 -19.36 -0.42
N TYR A 234 -15.79 -18.33 -0.34
CA TYR A 234 -16.17 -17.67 0.94
C TYR A 234 -15.02 -17.25 1.89
N ARG A 235 -14.15 -16.29 1.54
CA ARG A 235 -13.15 -15.73 2.49
C ARG A 235 -13.21 -14.22 2.62
N HIS A 236 -13.14 -13.73 3.87
CA HIS A 236 -13.17 -12.31 4.21
C HIS A 236 -11.80 -11.80 4.67
N SER A 237 -11.27 -10.78 4.00
CA SER A 237 -10.21 -9.89 4.50
C SER A 237 -10.16 -8.66 3.62
N ASP A 238 -10.52 -7.49 4.18
CA ASP A 238 -10.67 -6.23 3.43
C ASP A 238 -9.41 -5.78 2.68
N TYR A 239 -8.25 -6.23 3.14
CA TYR A 239 -6.95 -5.88 2.59
C TYR A 239 -6.47 -6.85 1.50
N ASN A 240 -7.09 -8.03 1.36
CA ASN A 240 -6.64 -9.06 0.44
C ASN A 240 -7.29 -8.89 -0.95
N ASN A 241 -6.47 -8.65 -1.98
CA ASN A 241 -6.92 -8.48 -3.37
C ASN A 241 -7.82 -9.63 -3.86
N HIS A 242 -7.61 -10.87 -3.39
CA HIS A 242 -8.45 -12.02 -3.76
C HIS A 242 -9.94 -11.76 -3.48
N VAL A 243 -10.30 -10.96 -2.47
CA VAL A 243 -11.72 -10.73 -2.13
C VAL A 243 -12.39 -9.83 -3.18
N TYR A 244 -11.69 -8.81 -3.67
CA TYR A 244 -12.13 -7.91 -4.74
C TYR A 244 -12.29 -8.62 -6.08
N LEU A 245 -11.52 -9.70 -6.27
CA LEU A 245 -11.41 -10.46 -7.51
C LEU A 245 -12.38 -11.66 -7.50
N GLU A 246 -12.33 -12.51 -6.47
CA GLU A 246 -13.15 -13.71 -6.34
C GLU A 246 -14.61 -13.42 -5.94
N TYR A 247 -14.93 -12.25 -5.39
CA TYR A 247 -16.31 -11.92 -4.95
C TYR A 247 -16.85 -10.60 -5.50
N GLY A 248 -16.02 -9.59 -5.75
CA GLY A 248 -16.47 -8.33 -6.37
C GLY A 248 -17.33 -8.52 -7.64
N PRO A 249 -16.96 -9.43 -8.58
CA PRO A 249 -17.76 -9.72 -9.78
C PRO A 249 -19.13 -10.37 -9.55
N LEU A 250 -19.49 -10.77 -8.33
CA LEU A 250 -20.87 -11.15 -7.98
C LEU A 250 -21.85 -9.99 -8.26
N VAL A 251 -21.37 -8.74 -8.17
CA VAL A 251 -22.17 -7.55 -8.47
C VAL A 251 -22.74 -7.54 -9.89
N TYR A 252 -22.03 -8.06 -10.88
CA TYR A 252 -22.51 -8.05 -12.27
C TYR A 252 -23.73 -8.97 -12.41
N ALA A 253 -23.72 -10.16 -11.78
CA ALA A 253 -24.86 -11.07 -11.78
C ALA A 253 -26.03 -10.52 -10.96
N ALA A 254 -25.76 -9.92 -9.80
CA ALA A 254 -26.77 -9.29 -8.96
C ALA A 254 -27.50 -8.15 -9.68
N LEU A 255 -26.77 -7.29 -10.41
CA LEU A 255 -27.35 -6.18 -11.18
C LEU A 255 -28.05 -6.64 -12.46
N ALA A 256 -27.49 -7.63 -13.18
CA ALA A 256 -28.09 -8.15 -14.42
C ALA A 256 -29.43 -8.86 -14.16
N LEU A 257 -29.57 -9.53 -13.01
CA LEU A 257 -30.75 -10.35 -12.66
C LEU A 257 -31.67 -9.68 -11.61
N ALA A 258 -31.38 -8.44 -11.20
CA ALA A 258 -32.28 -7.68 -10.35
C ALA A 258 -33.67 -7.54 -11.02
N HIS A 259 -34.73 -7.86 -10.26
CA HIS A 259 -36.12 -7.93 -10.73
C HIS A 259 -36.50 -9.10 -11.67
N GLU A 260 -35.60 -10.04 -11.98
CA GLU A 260 -35.97 -11.25 -12.74
C GLU A 260 -36.63 -12.28 -11.81
N GLU A 261 -37.90 -12.64 -12.08
CA GLU A 261 -38.70 -13.55 -11.23
C GLU A 261 -38.05 -14.94 -11.06
N ALA A 262 -37.28 -15.38 -12.07
CA ALA A 262 -36.52 -16.63 -12.06
C ALA A 262 -35.22 -16.56 -11.21
N SER A 263 -34.92 -15.43 -10.54
CA SER A 263 -33.67 -15.25 -9.79
C SER A 263 -33.85 -14.44 -8.50
N PRO A 264 -34.72 -14.85 -7.55
CA PRO A 264 -34.90 -14.16 -6.26
C PRO A 264 -33.60 -14.06 -5.45
N TRP A 265 -32.68 -15.02 -5.62
CA TRP A 265 -31.33 -15.01 -5.03
C TRP A 265 -30.48 -13.80 -5.44
N ALA A 266 -30.75 -13.19 -6.61
CA ALA A 266 -30.03 -12.00 -7.08
C ALA A 266 -30.34 -10.77 -6.20
N THR A 267 -31.55 -10.68 -5.65
CA THR A 267 -31.96 -9.63 -4.71
C THR A 267 -31.24 -9.73 -3.38
N GLU A 268 -31.06 -10.95 -2.86
CA GLU A 268 -30.26 -11.21 -1.65
C GLU A 268 -28.77 -10.89 -1.90
N LEU A 269 -28.22 -11.38 -3.03
CA LEU A 269 -26.84 -11.12 -3.44
C LEU A 269 -26.55 -9.63 -3.65
N LEU A 270 -27.52 -8.85 -4.11
CA LEU A 270 -27.38 -7.40 -4.29
C LEU A 270 -27.19 -6.67 -2.96
N ALA A 271 -27.87 -7.11 -1.89
CA ALA A 271 -27.69 -6.56 -0.55
C ALA A 271 -26.32 -6.92 0.05
N GLU A 272 -25.81 -8.12 -0.22
CA GLU A 272 -24.43 -8.51 0.12
C GLU A 272 -23.41 -7.64 -0.64
N CYS A 273 -23.66 -7.35 -1.93
CA CYS A 273 -22.79 -6.50 -2.75
C CYS A 273 -22.79 -5.03 -2.30
N ASP A 274 -23.94 -4.48 -1.86
CA ASP A 274 -24.04 -3.12 -1.30
C ASP A 274 -23.10 -2.94 -0.10
N GLN A 275 -23.18 -3.87 0.85
CA GLN A 275 -22.35 -3.86 2.06
C GLN A 275 -20.87 -4.07 1.72
N MET A 276 -20.54 -5.05 0.86
CA MET A 276 -19.18 -5.32 0.43
C MET A 276 -18.51 -4.12 -0.24
N LEU A 277 -19.21 -3.41 -1.15
CA LEU A 277 -18.66 -2.23 -1.81
C LEU A 277 -18.50 -1.05 -0.83
N LYS A 278 -19.56 -0.72 -0.08
CA LYS A 278 -19.64 0.53 0.69
C LYS A 278 -19.00 0.47 2.08
N GLN A 279 -19.01 -0.70 2.73
CA GLN A 279 -18.53 -0.87 4.11
C GLN A 279 -17.12 -1.48 4.20
N HIS A 280 -16.68 -2.16 3.14
CA HIS A 280 -15.39 -2.86 3.10
C HIS A 280 -14.45 -2.32 2.02
N PHE A 281 -14.77 -2.52 0.73
CA PHE A 281 -13.84 -2.22 -0.37
C PHE A 281 -13.49 -0.73 -0.49
N ILE A 282 -14.48 0.15 -0.54
CA ILE A 282 -14.27 1.60 -0.71
C ILE A 282 -13.54 2.22 0.51
N PRO A 283 -13.93 1.92 1.77
CA PRO A 283 -13.17 2.38 2.95
C PRO A 283 -11.70 1.96 2.95
N THR A 284 -11.37 0.71 2.59
CA THR A 284 -9.98 0.24 2.57
C THR A 284 -9.15 0.86 1.45
N VAL A 285 -9.73 1.05 0.25
CA VAL A 285 -9.05 1.77 -0.84
C VAL A 285 -8.82 3.25 -0.51
N ASN A 286 -9.71 3.88 0.26
CA ASN A 286 -9.50 5.24 0.78
C ASN A 286 -8.46 5.31 1.91
N GLN A 287 -8.32 4.27 2.72
CA GLN A 287 -7.27 4.16 3.75
C GLN A 287 -5.89 4.07 3.11
N LEU A 288 -5.74 3.21 2.09
CA LEU A 288 -4.46 2.94 1.43
C LEU A 288 -4.09 4.02 0.39
N GLY A 289 -5.06 4.49 -0.40
CA GLY A 289 -4.86 5.49 -1.46
C GLY A 289 -5.08 6.95 -1.02
N GLY A 290 -5.60 7.20 0.18
CA GLY A 290 -5.83 8.52 0.75
C GLY A 290 -6.95 9.33 0.09
N GLY A 291 -6.87 10.66 0.21
CA GLY A 291 -7.85 11.60 -0.33
C GLY A 291 -9.04 11.89 0.58
N LYS A 292 -10.01 12.67 0.05
CA LYS A 292 -11.27 13.05 0.72
C LYS A 292 -12.41 13.15 -0.31
N PRO A 293 -13.69 13.12 0.09
CA PRO A 293 -14.77 13.55 -0.80
C PRO A 293 -14.45 14.93 -1.41
N GLY A 294 -14.44 15.00 -2.75
CA GLY A 294 -14.05 16.21 -3.49
C GLY A 294 -12.52 16.45 -3.67
N GLN A 295 -11.65 15.58 -3.17
CA GLN A 295 -10.19 15.66 -3.35
C GLN A 295 -9.61 14.30 -3.74
N LYS A 296 -8.97 14.23 -4.92
CA LYS A 296 -8.35 13.00 -5.43
C LYS A 296 -7.31 12.46 -4.42
N GLY A 297 -7.31 11.15 -4.19
CA GLY A 297 -6.25 10.47 -3.45
C GLY A 297 -4.95 10.38 -4.25
N GLU A 298 -3.87 10.04 -3.55
CA GLU A 298 -2.55 9.84 -4.14
C GLU A 298 -2.39 8.45 -4.76
N GLY A 299 -3.21 7.49 -4.30
CA GLY A 299 -3.11 6.09 -4.69
C GLY A 299 -2.12 5.34 -3.81
N GLY A 300 -1.94 4.05 -4.10
CA GLY A 300 -1.19 3.14 -3.25
C GLY A 300 -1.95 1.84 -3.02
N TRP A 301 -1.23 0.72 -3.07
CA TRP A 301 -1.71 -0.57 -2.56
C TRP A 301 -0.53 -1.42 -2.10
N HIS A 302 -0.71 -2.13 -1.01
CA HIS A 302 0.37 -2.76 -0.28
C HIS A 302 0.84 -4.09 -0.90
N GLU A 303 0.01 -4.75 -1.70
CA GLU A 303 0.26 -6.09 -2.24
C GLU A 303 1.07 -6.14 -3.55
N SER A 304 1.88 -5.12 -3.86
CA SER A 304 2.60 -4.91 -5.13
C SER A 304 1.77 -4.32 -6.28
N MET A 305 2.50 -3.81 -7.28
CA MET A 305 1.97 -3.13 -8.47
C MET A 305 1.14 -4.04 -9.39
N SER A 306 1.53 -5.30 -9.51
CA SER A 306 0.79 -6.28 -10.33
C SER A 306 -0.59 -6.57 -9.72
N TYR A 307 -0.64 -6.77 -8.40
CA TYR A 307 -1.91 -7.00 -7.70
C TYR A 307 -2.77 -5.74 -7.60
N PHE A 308 -2.17 -4.55 -7.46
CA PHE A 308 -2.90 -3.28 -7.62
C PHE A 308 -3.67 -3.26 -8.95
N SER A 309 -2.96 -3.58 -10.04
CA SER A 309 -3.49 -3.51 -11.39
C SER A 309 -4.70 -4.43 -11.60
N PHE A 310 -4.72 -5.61 -10.97
CA PHE A 310 -5.86 -6.54 -11.03
C PHE A 310 -7.08 -6.03 -10.26
N PHE A 311 -6.94 -5.67 -8.98
CA PHE A 311 -8.12 -5.27 -8.19
C PHE A 311 -8.64 -3.89 -8.61
N ALA A 312 -7.76 -2.94 -8.97
CA ALA A 312 -8.17 -1.61 -9.40
C ALA A 312 -8.93 -1.66 -10.73
N TYR A 313 -8.54 -2.55 -11.65
CA TYR A 313 -9.31 -2.87 -12.85
C TYR A 313 -10.71 -3.38 -12.51
N GLU A 314 -10.85 -4.38 -11.65
CA GLU A 314 -12.18 -4.92 -11.35
C GLU A 314 -13.05 -3.97 -10.51
N LEU A 315 -12.52 -3.33 -9.47
CA LEU A 315 -13.27 -2.41 -8.61
C LEU A 315 -13.80 -1.19 -9.39
N ALA A 316 -12.99 -0.61 -10.28
CA ALA A 316 -13.45 0.49 -11.14
C ALA A 316 -14.66 0.07 -12.00
N HIS A 317 -14.60 -1.12 -12.59
CA HIS A 317 -15.69 -1.66 -13.43
C HIS A 317 -16.93 -2.06 -12.61
N GLN A 318 -16.76 -2.54 -11.38
CA GLN A 318 -17.85 -2.83 -10.43
C GLN A 318 -18.57 -1.54 -10.03
N MET A 319 -17.82 -0.50 -9.68
CA MET A 319 -18.36 0.81 -9.32
C MET A 319 -19.07 1.50 -10.49
N GLU A 320 -18.58 1.37 -11.71
CA GLU A 320 -19.26 1.89 -12.90
C GLU A 320 -20.54 1.12 -13.22
N ALA A 321 -20.56 -0.21 -13.06
CA ALA A 321 -21.77 -1.02 -13.20
C ALA A 321 -22.82 -0.63 -12.17
N TRP A 322 -22.40 -0.41 -10.92
CA TRP A 322 -23.26 0.08 -9.84
C TRP A 322 -23.86 1.45 -10.19
N ARG A 323 -23.02 2.40 -10.63
CA ARG A 323 -23.43 3.75 -10.97
C ARG A 323 -24.44 3.81 -12.11
N THR A 324 -24.28 3.01 -13.17
CA THR A 324 -25.26 2.99 -14.28
C THR A 324 -26.57 2.32 -13.88
N ALA A 325 -26.50 1.23 -13.10
CA ALA A 325 -27.66 0.43 -12.72
C ALA A 325 -28.51 1.08 -11.61
N THR A 326 -27.88 1.75 -10.63
CA THR A 326 -28.54 2.34 -9.44
C THR A 326 -28.64 3.87 -9.48
N GLY A 327 -27.79 4.53 -10.26
CA GLY A 327 -27.60 5.99 -10.21
C GLY A 327 -26.66 6.49 -9.10
N GLU A 328 -26.19 5.63 -8.18
CA GLU A 328 -25.32 6.04 -7.08
C GLU A 328 -23.85 6.17 -7.53
N ASP A 329 -23.25 7.37 -7.39
CA ASP A 329 -21.85 7.58 -7.72
C ASP A 329 -20.90 7.15 -6.60
N LEU A 330 -20.45 5.89 -6.68
CA LEU A 330 -19.44 5.35 -5.78
C LEU A 330 -18.04 5.97 -5.98
N PHE A 331 -17.75 6.62 -7.12
CA PHE A 331 -16.43 7.25 -7.33
C PHE A 331 -16.24 8.47 -6.43
N ALA A 332 -17.30 9.27 -6.21
CA ALA A 332 -17.30 10.34 -5.21
C ALA A 332 -17.05 9.84 -3.77
N MET A 333 -17.38 8.57 -3.49
CA MET A 333 -17.09 7.91 -2.21
C MET A 333 -15.70 7.29 -2.12
N CYS A 334 -14.97 7.13 -3.24
CA CYS A 334 -13.72 6.36 -3.33
C CYS A 334 -12.50 7.18 -3.83
N PRO A 335 -12.23 8.39 -3.28
CA PRO A 335 -11.13 9.25 -3.74
C PRO A 335 -9.76 8.56 -3.81
N GLY A 336 -9.49 7.56 -2.97
CA GLY A 336 -8.21 6.82 -2.96
C GLY A 336 -7.90 6.12 -4.29
N LEU A 337 -8.92 5.67 -5.03
CA LEU A 337 -8.75 5.04 -6.34
C LEU A 337 -8.33 6.04 -7.42
N GLY A 338 -8.66 7.33 -7.27
CA GLY A 338 -8.31 8.37 -8.25
C GLY A 338 -6.80 8.59 -8.42
N GLY A 339 -5.98 8.16 -7.45
CA GLY A 339 -4.53 8.21 -7.54
C GLY A 339 -3.88 7.16 -8.46
N ALA A 340 -4.66 6.22 -9.02
CA ALA A 340 -4.14 5.05 -9.75
C ALA A 340 -3.06 5.37 -10.80
N GLY A 341 -3.27 6.38 -11.65
CA GLY A 341 -2.28 6.79 -12.65
C GLY A 341 -0.97 7.29 -12.04
N ARG A 342 -1.04 8.00 -10.90
CA ARG A 342 0.13 8.51 -10.16
C ARG A 342 0.94 7.35 -9.57
N TRP A 343 0.26 6.48 -8.82
CA TRP A 343 0.83 5.26 -8.28
C TRP A 343 1.56 4.43 -9.34
N LEU A 344 0.90 4.17 -10.47
CA LEU A 344 1.48 3.40 -11.57
C LEU A 344 2.74 4.05 -12.18
N LEU A 345 2.74 5.35 -12.52
CA LEU A 345 3.92 5.97 -13.14
C LEU A 345 5.11 6.09 -12.18
N TYR A 346 4.88 6.48 -10.92
CA TYR A 346 5.98 6.69 -9.97
C TYR A 346 6.59 5.36 -9.48
N CYS A 347 5.81 4.30 -9.39
CA CYS A 347 6.27 2.97 -8.97
C CYS A 347 6.60 2.03 -10.15
N THR A 348 6.96 2.61 -11.31
CA THR A 348 7.43 1.89 -12.52
C THR A 348 8.78 2.44 -13.00
N ARG A 349 9.67 1.53 -13.42
CA ARG A 349 11.04 1.85 -13.84
C ARG A 349 11.09 2.51 -15.22
N PRO A 350 11.92 3.55 -15.43
CA PRO A 350 11.79 4.39 -16.62
C PRO A 350 12.31 3.77 -17.92
N PHE A 351 13.31 2.88 -17.86
CA PHE A 351 14.01 2.37 -19.04
C PHE A 351 13.28 1.22 -19.76
N ASP A 352 12.49 0.41 -19.06
CA ASP A 352 11.80 -0.77 -19.64
C ASP A 352 10.32 -0.92 -19.28
N ASN A 353 9.75 0.04 -18.54
CA ASN A 353 8.35 0.01 -18.07
C ASN A 353 8.01 -1.18 -17.14
N SER A 354 9.00 -1.74 -16.43
CA SER A 354 8.77 -2.76 -15.40
C SER A 354 8.46 -2.17 -14.02
N PHE A 355 7.56 -2.82 -13.29
CA PHE A 355 7.15 -2.39 -11.96
C PHE A 355 8.30 -2.41 -10.95
N ALA A 356 8.12 -1.67 -9.85
CA ALA A 356 8.94 -1.80 -8.65
C ALA A 356 8.95 -3.26 -8.15
N PRO A 357 10.11 -3.90 -7.98
CA PRO A 357 10.22 -5.28 -7.51
C PRO A 357 10.09 -5.35 -5.97
N ILE A 358 8.92 -4.95 -5.45
CA ILE A 358 8.60 -4.82 -4.02
C ILE A 358 7.28 -5.56 -3.76
N ALA A 359 7.18 -6.28 -2.63
CA ALA A 359 6.13 -7.26 -2.34
C ALA A 359 6.07 -8.38 -3.41
N ASP A 360 5.13 -9.33 -3.31
CA ASP A 360 5.10 -10.46 -4.25
C ASP A 360 4.85 -10.00 -5.69
N ILE A 361 5.85 -10.21 -6.56
CA ILE A 361 5.81 -9.82 -7.95
C ILE A 361 6.75 -10.68 -8.81
N GLU A 362 6.27 -11.18 -9.94
CA GLU A 362 7.15 -11.77 -10.96
C GLU A 362 8.05 -10.68 -11.55
N THR A 363 9.35 -10.93 -11.72
CA THR A 363 10.29 -9.92 -12.23
C THR A 363 10.92 -10.40 -13.54
N PRO A 364 10.83 -9.65 -14.66
CA PRO A 364 10.21 -8.33 -14.81
C PRO A 364 8.73 -8.38 -15.23
N ALA A 365 7.80 -8.14 -14.31
CA ALA A 365 6.44 -7.71 -14.65
C ALA A 365 6.46 -6.26 -15.13
N ARG A 366 5.65 -5.95 -16.16
CA ARG A 366 5.54 -4.63 -16.79
C ARG A 366 4.08 -4.24 -16.88
N TRP A 367 3.76 -2.95 -16.68
CA TRP A 367 2.45 -2.46 -17.11
C TRP A 367 2.33 -2.57 -18.63
N GLY A 368 1.26 -3.21 -19.07
CA GLY A 368 0.73 -3.07 -20.41
C GLY A 368 -0.71 -2.59 -20.30
N HIS A 369 -1.47 -2.76 -21.37
CA HIS A 369 -2.86 -2.35 -21.38
C HIS A 369 -3.70 -3.00 -20.25
N GLN A 370 -3.50 -4.28 -19.89
CA GLN A 370 -4.41 -4.94 -18.92
C GLN A 370 -4.33 -4.25 -17.54
N GLU A 371 -3.19 -3.62 -17.27
CA GLU A 371 -2.84 -2.90 -16.06
C GLU A 371 -3.24 -1.41 -16.09
N THR A 372 -3.66 -0.87 -17.25
CA THR A 372 -4.05 0.54 -17.43
C THR A 372 -5.41 0.75 -18.12
N ALA A 373 -6.08 -0.31 -18.56
CA ALA A 373 -7.36 -0.31 -19.28
C ALA A 373 -8.46 0.54 -18.61
N TYR A 374 -8.52 0.48 -17.28
CA TYR A 374 -9.50 1.19 -16.46
C TYR A 374 -9.16 2.67 -16.25
N LEU A 375 -7.96 3.13 -16.63
CA LEU A 375 -7.55 4.53 -16.42
C LEU A 375 -8.30 5.52 -17.30
N TRP A 376 -8.87 5.15 -18.46
CA TRP A 376 -9.81 6.04 -19.17
C TRP A 376 -11.10 6.26 -18.38
N LEU A 377 -11.63 5.20 -17.74
CA LEU A 377 -12.78 5.30 -16.82
C LEU A 377 -12.44 6.17 -15.61
N LEU A 378 -11.30 5.96 -14.95
CA LEU A 378 -10.89 6.80 -13.83
C LEU A 378 -10.61 8.25 -14.24
N ALA A 379 -9.98 8.47 -15.40
CA ALA A 379 -9.81 9.80 -15.97
C ALA A 379 -11.15 10.50 -16.21
N GLN A 380 -12.13 9.80 -16.78
CA GLN A 380 -13.45 10.38 -17.02
C GLN A 380 -14.21 10.68 -15.71
N ARG A 381 -14.11 9.81 -14.69
CA ARG A 381 -14.82 9.96 -13.39
C ARG A 381 -14.17 11.00 -12.47
N TYR A 382 -12.85 11.01 -12.35
CA TYR A 382 -12.11 11.98 -11.52
C TYR A 382 -11.66 13.25 -12.28
N ARG A 383 -12.02 13.37 -13.57
CA ARG A 383 -11.54 14.42 -14.51
C ARG A 383 -10.01 14.55 -14.53
N ASP A 384 -9.31 13.41 -14.41
CA ASP A 384 -7.85 13.34 -14.26
C ASP A 384 -7.13 13.32 -15.63
N PRO A 385 -6.46 14.41 -16.03
CA PRO A 385 -5.76 14.48 -17.31
C PRO A 385 -4.49 13.63 -17.34
N PHE A 386 -3.93 13.30 -16.17
CA PHE A 386 -2.71 12.53 -16.10
C PHE A 386 -3.01 11.01 -16.17
N ALA A 387 -4.10 10.55 -15.56
CA ALA A 387 -4.59 9.18 -15.79
C ALA A 387 -4.92 8.93 -17.29
N GLN A 388 -5.46 9.92 -18.00
CA GLN A 388 -5.67 9.80 -19.45
C GLN A 388 -4.35 9.70 -20.23
N TRP A 389 -3.37 10.55 -19.91
CA TRP A 389 -2.03 10.51 -20.52
C TRP A 389 -1.41 9.11 -20.36
N VAL A 390 -1.42 8.54 -19.15
CA VAL A 390 -0.92 7.18 -18.88
C VAL A 390 -1.65 6.15 -19.75
N ALA A 391 -2.99 6.18 -19.78
CA ALA A 391 -3.80 5.23 -20.54
C ALA A 391 -3.49 5.26 -22.05
N ASN A 392 -3.33 6.45 -22.62
CA ASN A 392 -3.04 6.65 -24.05
C ASN A 392 -1.59 6.30 -24.43
N HIS A 393 -0.63 6.45 -23.53
CA HIS A 393 0.78 6.14 -23.78
C HIS A 393 1.17 4.68 -23.44
N THR A 394 0.23 3.87 -22.91
CA THR A 394 0.48 2.44 -22.64
C THR A 394 0.28 1.58 -23.90
N PRO A 395 1.23 0.69 -24.27
CA PRO A 395 1.09 -0.16 -25.45
C PRO A 395 -0.03 -1.22 -25.33
N LEU A 396 -0.80 -1.36 -26.41
CA LEU A 396 -1.89 -2.35 -26.52
C LEU A 396 -1.34 -3.76 -26.78
N ARG A 397 -1.66 -4.71 -25.91
CA ARG A 397 -1.23 -6.12 -26.04
C ARG A 397 -1.98 -6.86 -27.17
N TYR A 398 -3.26 -6.56 -27.38
CA TYR A 398 -4.13 -7.19 -28.38
C TYR A 398 -5.18 -6.17 -28.88
N PRO A 399 -5.76 -6.32 -30.09
CA PRO A 399 -6.80 -5.39 -30.56
C PRO A 399 -8.10 -5.43 -29.76
N PHE A 400 -8.48 -6.61 -29.23
CA PHE A 400 -9.72 -6.74 -28.44
C PHE A 400 -9.70 -5.91 -27.14
N HIS A 401 -8.51 -5.65 -26.59
CA HIS A 401 -8.33 -4.77 -25.44
C HIS A 401 -8.75 -3.31 -25.70
N ILE A 402 -9.01 -2.87 -26.93
CA ILE A 402 -9.38 -1.47 -27.20
C ILE A 402 -10.76 -1.10 -26.61
N TRP A 403 -11.61 -2.08 -26.26
CA TRP A 403 -12.99 -1.86 -25.84
C TRP A 403 -13.20 -0.80 -24.72
N PRO A 404 -12.36 -0.67 -23.67
CA PRO A 404 -12.53 0.36 -22.63
C PRO A 404 -12.28 1.78 -23.15
N LYS A 405 -11.39 1.95 -24.14
CA LYS A 405 -11.14 3.25 -24.77
C LYS A 405 -12.39 3.74 -25.51
N ILE A 406 -13.13 2.84 -26.17
CA ILE A 406 -14.38 3.16 -26.87
C ILE A 406 -15.51 3.54 -25.89
N LEU A 407 -15.47 3.01 -24.65
CA LEU A 407 -16.48 3.29 -23.62
C LEU A 407 -16.18 4.52 -22.76
N TRP A 408 -14.91 4.84 -22.47
CA TRP A 408 -14.58 5.88 -21.48
C TRP A 408 -13.51 6.90 -21.87
N PHE A 409 -12.92 6.85 -23.07
CA PHE A 409 -12.12 7.98 -23.55
C PHE A 409 -12.97 9.26 -23.66
N ASP A 410 -12.38 10.40 -23.32
CA ASP A 410 -13.03 11.71 -23.31
C ASP A 410 -12.03 12.77 -23.78
N ALA A 411 -12.20 13.23 -25.03
CA ALA A 411 -11.34 14.22 -25.67
C ALA A 411 -11.44 15.64 -25.07
N SER A 412 -12.39 15.90 -24.17
CA SER A 412 -12.47 17.18 -23.43
C SER A 412 -11.40 17.29 -22.34
N ILE A 413 -10.86 16.17 -21.88
CA ILE A 413 -9.80 16.10 -20.88
C ILE A 413 -8.46 16.29 -21.59
N ARG A 414 -7.83 17.45 -21.40
CA ARG A 414 -6.52 17.75 -22.00
C ARG A 414 -5.40 17.14 -21.17
N GLU A 415 -4.67 16.19 -21.74
CA GLU A 415 -3.53 15.52 -21.11
C GLU A 415 -2.49 16.48 -20.53
N VAL A 416 -1.94 16.11 -19.37
CA VAL A 416 -0.81 16.80 -18.73
C VAL A 416 0.44 15.95 -18.91
N GLN A 417 1.49 16.54 -19.49
CA GLN A 417 2.77 15.85 -19.71
C GLN A 417 3.47 15.57 -18.37
N ARG A 418 3.99 14.34 -18.21
CA ARG A 418 4.66 13.88 -16.97
C ARG A 418 5.82 14.79 -16.55
N GLU A 419 6.47 15.46 -17.50
CA GLU A 419 7.59 16.39 -17.28
C GLU A 419 7.23 17.59 -16.40
N SER A 420 5.92 17.86 -16.21
CA SER A 420 5.41 18.88 -15.27
C SER A 420 5.23 18.38 -13.82
N LEU A 421 5.38 17.09 -13.57
CA LEU A 421 5.21 16.48 -12.24
C LEU A 421 6.52 16.54 -11.43
N PRO A 422 6.46 16.68 -10.08
CA PRO A 422 7.65 16.59 -9.23
C PRO A 422 8.39 15.26 -9.41
N THR A 423 9.71 15.24 -9.30
CA THR A 423 10.51 14.01 -9.49
C THR A 423 10.60 13.15 -8.22
N GLY A 424 9.69 13.35 -7.26
CA GLY A 424 9.45 12.49 -6.12
C GLY A 424 7.97 12.42 -5.76
N CYS A 425 7.54 11.32 -5.12
CA CYS A 425 6.16 11.14 -4.66
C CYS A 425 6.08 10.25 -3.41
N LEU A 426 5.16 10.60 -2.50
CA LEU A 426 4.83 9.86 -1.29
C LEU A 426 3.46 9.19 -1.44
N PHE A 427 3.35 7.94 -1.01
CA PHE A 427 2.11 7.17 -0.94
C PHE A 427 1.89 6.76 0.53
N PRO A 428 1.32 7.65 1.38
CA PRO A 428 1.44 7.53 2.83
C PRO A 428 0.61 6.38 3.40
N GLY A 429 -0.54 6.04 2.81
CA GLY A 429 -1.38 4.93 3.26
C GLY A 429 -0.78 3.53 3.07
N VAL A 430 0.36 3.42 2.37
CA VAL A 430 1.15 2.19 2.22
C VAL A 430 2.61 2.34 2.67
N GLY A 431 3.03 3.54 3.09
CA GLY A 431 4.40 3.82 3.49
C GLY A 431 5.43 3.66 2.38
N TRP A 432 5.12 4.05 1.14
CA TRP A 432 6.07 4.02 0.02
C TRP A 432 6.45 5.45 -0.41
N ALA A 433 7.72 5.65 -0.79
CA ALA A 433 8.21 6.89 -1.38
C ALA A 433 9.04 6.61 -2.64
N SER A 434 8.61 7.16 -3.78
CA SER A 434 9.32 7.12 -5.06
C SER A 434 10.17 8.36 -5.25
N PHE A 435 11.37 8.20 -5.80
CA PHE A 435 12.29 9.29 -6.15
C PHE A 435 12.96 9.02 -7.50
N ARG A 436 13.20 10.08 -8.27
CA ARG A 436 13.89 10.04 -9.55
C ARG A 436 14.62 11.35 -9.87
N SER A 437 15.58 11.27 -10.77
CA SER A 437 16.38 12.42 -11.25
C SER A 437 15.54 13.30 -12.18
N ASP A 438 15.18 12.74 -13.33
CA ASP A 438 14.34 13.37 -14.37
C ASP A 438 13.29 12.38 -14.92
N TRP A 439 12.49 12.82 -15.90
CA TRP A 439 11.38 12.03 -16.47
C TRP A 439 11.75 11.14 -17.67
N GLY A 440 13.02 11.14 -18.09
CA GLY A 440 13.57 10.31 -19.17
C GLY A 440 13.76 8.83 -18.81
N PRO A 441 14.20 8.00 -19.79
CA PRO A 441 14.33 6.56 -19.62
C PRO A 441 15.59 6.12 -18.85
N GLU A 442 16.72 6.80 -19.04
CA GLU A 442 17.98 6.49 -18.34
C GLU A 442 18.07 7.14 -16.94
N ALA A 443 17.01 7.82 -16.51
CA ALA A 443 16.92 8.48 -15.21
C ALA A 443 17.22 7.52 -14.06
N ILE A 444 18.05 7.97 -13.11
CA ILE A 444 18.12 7.36 -11.77
C ILE A 444 16.72 7.39 -11.17
N TRP A 445 16.26 6.25 -10.69
CA TRP A 445 14.95 6.01 -10.10
C TRP A 445 15.09 5.00 -8.95
N GLY A 446 14.31 5.19 -7.90
CA GLY A 446 14.20 4.25 -6.79
C GLY A 446 12.89 4.41 -6.02
N VAL A 447 12.59 3.40 -5.19
CA VAL A 447 11.45 3.39 -4.27
C VAL A 447 11.93 2.91 -2.91
N PHE A 448 11.51 3.62 -1.86
CA PHE A 448 11.77 3.36 -0.45
C PHE A 448 10.49 2.90 0.26
N VAL A 449 10.60 1.97 1.22
CA VAL A 449 9.46 1.37 1.93
C VAL A 449 9.64 1.45 3.45
N CYS A 450 8.68 2.07 4.14
CA CYS A 450 8.50 1.96 5.60
C CYS A 450 7.07 2.33 5.99
N GLY A 451 6.27 1.39 6.50
CA GLY A 451 4.84 1.60 6.74
C GLY A 451 4.15 0.51 7.55
N ASP A 452 2.85 0.71 7.75
CA ASP A 452 1.94 -0.27 8.34
C ASP A 452 1.88 -1.55 7.47
N SER A 453 1.92 -2.72 8.10
CA SER A 453 1.82 -4.02 7.42
C SER A 453 0.41 -4.59 7.51
N PHE A 454 -0.23 -4.69 6.36
CA PHE A 454 -1.54 -5.31 6.15
C PHE A 454 -1.42 -6.82 5.88
N ALA A 455 -0.17 -7.33 5.81
CA ALA A 455 0.24 -8.67 5.44
C ALA A 455 -0.08 -9.02 3.96
N GLY A 456 -0.74 -10.15 3.69
CA GLY A 456 -0.99 -10.61 2.32
C GLY A 456 0.31 -10.81 1.53
N HIS A 457 0.44 -10.11 0.41
CA HIS A 457 1.63 -10.15 -0.45
C HIS A 457 2.83 -9.29 0.00
N GLN A 458 2.71 -8.45 1.05
CA GLN A 458 3.85 -7.66 1.57
C GLN A 458 5.02 -8.53 2.07
N HIS A 459 6.22 -7.96 2.06
CA HIS A 459 7.46 -8.59 2.53
C HIS A 459 7.96 -7.94 3.84
N ALA A 460 8.92 -8.58 4.52
CA ALA A 460 9.58 -8.05 5.71
C ALA A 460 10.70 -7.05 5.32
N ASP A 461 10.31 -6.04 4.56
CA ASP A 461 11.12 -5.14 3.73
C ASP A 461 11.31 -3.74 4.35
N GLN A 462 10.96 -3.56 5.62
CA GLN A 462 10.87 -2.24 6.23
C GLN A 462 12.23 -1.53 6.29
N ASN A 463 12.25 -0.25 5.94
CA ASN A 463 13.43 0.58 5.63
C ASN A 463 14.27 0.11 4.41
N SER A 464 13.77 -0.79 3.56
CA SER A 464 14.41 -1.14 2.27
C SER A 464 14.23 -0.03 1.22
N PHE A 465 15.08 -0.06 0.21
CA PHE A 465 14.91 0.71 -1.03
C PHE A 465 15.57 -0.01 -2.21
N VAL A 466 15.03 0.21 -3.41
CA VAL A 466 15.61 -0.28 -4.68
C VAL A 466 16.15 0.88 -5.51
N LEU A 467 17.15 0.62 -6.37
CA LEU A 467 17.81 1.65 -7.18
C LEU A 467 18.12 1.15 -8.61
N SER A 468 17.82 1.98 -9.61
CA SER A 468 18.11 1.70 -11.02
C SER A 468 18.39 2.98 -11.80
N ALA A 469 19.17 2.88 -12.88
CA ALA A 469 19.43 3.98 -13.82
C ALA A 469 19.81 3.38 -15.17
N GLY A 470 18.90 3.33 -16.15
CA GLY A 470 19.10 2.60 -17.41
C GLY A 470 19.13 1.06 -17.30
N GLU A 471 19.50 0.55 -16.12
CA GLU A 471 19.48 -0.86 -15.69
C GLU A 471 19.36 -0.96 -14.16
N GLU A 472 19.32 -2.18 -13.62
CA GLU A 472 19.29 -2.44 -12.17
C GLU A 472 20.66 -2.20 -11.50
N LEU A 473 20.66 -1.50 -10.35
CA LEU A 473 21.87 -1.21 -9.55
C LEU A 473 21.78 -1.83 -8.15
N LEU A 474 20.70 -1.55 -7.41
CA LEU A 474 20.33 -2.22 -6.17
C LEU A 474 18.93 -2.83 -6.34
N VAL A 475 18.80 -4.11 -6.03
CA VAL A 475 17.60 -4.92 -6.27
C VAL A 475 17.19 -5.62 -5.00
N ASP A 476 15.92 -5.89 -4.76
CA ASP A 476 15.57 -6.91 -3.77
C ASP A 476 15.80 -8.30 -4.38
N ALA A 477 16.33 -9.21 -3.56
CA ALA A 477 16.82 -10.53 -3.94
C ALA A 477 15.73 -11.62 -3.86
N GLY A 478 16.07 -12.84 -4.28
CA GLY A 478 15.13 -13.96 -4.35
C GLY A 478 14.16 -13.86 -5.55
N GLN A 479 13.01 -14.52 -5.44
CA GLN A 479 11.92 -14.47 -6.42
C GLN A 479 10.58 -14.14 -5.71
N TYR A 480 9.46 -14.13 -6.44
CA TYR A 480 8.10 -14.16 -5.87
C TYR A 480 8.02 -15.11 -4.67
N GLY A 481 7.58 -14.61 -3.51
CA GLY A 481 7.56 -15.36 -2.24
C GLY A 481 8.77 -15.19 -1.31
N ALA A 482 9.83 -14.47 -1.71
CA ALA A 482 11.04 -14.23 -0.91
C ALA A 482 10.84 -13.22 0.25
N LYS A 483 9.86 -13.44 1.13
CA LYS A 483 9.33 -12.41 2.05
C LYS A 483 10.23 -11.99 3.23
N ALA A 484 11.48 -12.45 3.29
CA ALA A 484 12.34 -12.29 4.47
C ALA A 484 13.33 -11.14 4.31
N THR A 485 13.54 -10.36 5.39
CA THR A 485 14.44 -9.19 5.46
C THR A 485 15.84 -9.41 4.89
N GLU A 486 16.35 -10.65 4.97
CA GLU A 486 17.66 -10.98 4.44
C GLU A 486 17.78 -10.88 2.90
N PHE A 487 16.67 -10.71 2.18
CA PHE A 487 16.63 -10.45 0.74
C PHE A 487 16.51 -8.97 0.37
N HIS A 488 16.32 -8.07 1.33
CA HIS A 488 16.01 -6.65 1.09
C HIS A 488 17.20 -5.74 1.43
N ASN A 489 17.24 -4.53 0.86
CA ASN A 489 18.32 -3.55 1.01
C ASN A 489 18.21 -2.74 2.33
N THR A 490 18.09 -3.45 3.45
CA THR A 490 17.84 -2.89 4.79
C THR A 490 18.84 -3.44 5.82
N LEU A 491 18.51 -3.44 7.11
CA LEU A 491 19.34 -4.00 8.18
C LEU A 491 18.82 -5.37 8.65
N LEU A 492 19.69 -6.16 9.27
CA LEU A 492 19.32 -7.22 10.21
C LEU A 492 19.67 -6.75 11.62
N ILE A 493 18.77 -6.94 12.58
CA ILE A 493 19.02 -6.65 14.01
C ILE A 493 18.70 -7.94 14.78
N GLY A 494 19.68 -8.49 15.51
CA GLY A 494 19.50 -9.70 16.32
C GLY A 494 19.27 -11.00 15.55
N GLY A 495 19.49 -11.01 14.23
CA GLY A 495 19.34 -12.19 13.37
C GLY A 495 18.01 -12.29 12.61
N GLY A 496 17.13 -11.28 12.65
CA GLY A 496 15.96 -11.22 11.77
C GLY A 496 14.98 -10.08 12.09
N GLN A 497 14.07 -9.78 11.16
CA GLN A 497 12.76 -9.22 11.53
C GLN A 497 11.80 -10.36 11.90
N ARG A 498 10.62 -9.94 12.37
CA ARG A 498 9.38 -10.72 12.29
C ARG A 498 9.19 -11.33 10.89
N VAL A 499 9.02 -12.66 10.81
CA VAL A 499 8.32 -13.26 9.66
C VAL A 499 6.90 -12.69 9.67
N LEU A 500 6.58 -11.87 8.67
CA LEU A 500 5.21 -11.46 8.38
C LEU A 500 4.47 -12.68 7.84
N GLY A 501 4.00 -13.52 8.75
CA GLY A 501 3.20 -14.69 8.40
C GLY A 501 1.97 -14.24 7.61
N ASN A 502 1.59 -15.05 6.61
CA ASN A 502 0.33 -14.88 5.91
C ASN A 502 -0.79 -14.61 6.92
N ASP A 503 -1.57 -13.56 6.64
CA ASP A 503 -2.64 -13.07 7.49
C ASP A 503 -3.52 -14.23 7.98
N PRO A 504 -3.66 -14.47 9.31
CA PRO A 504 -4.49 -15.57 9.80
C PRO A 504 -5.96 -15.42 9.39
N ARG A 505 -6.44 -14.21 9.03
CA ARG A 505 -7.77 -13.99 8.45
C ARG A 505 -7.93 -14.65 7.05
N GLN A 506 -6.83 -14.99 6.36
CA GLN A 506 -6.87 -15.83 5.16
C GLN A 506 -7.35 -17.27 5.44
N PHE A 507 -7.38 -17.72 6.70
CA PHE A 507 -7.72 -19.09 7.10
C PHE A 507 -8.86 -19.14 8.14
N VAL A 508 -10.07 -18.81 7.69
CA VAL A 508 -11.39 -19.18 8.26
C VAL A 508 -11.51 -19.20 9.79
N GLY A 509 -12.01 -18.09 10.36
CA GLY A 509 -12.52 -18.03 11.73
C GLY A 509 -13.45 -16.82 11.90
N PRO A 510 -14.56 -16.92 12.66
CA PRO A 510 -15.59 -15.87 12.71
C PRO A 510 -15.25 -14.67 13.64
N THR A 511 -14.06 -14.64 14.25
CA THR A 511 -13.67 -13.62 15.24
C THR A 511 -12.18 -13.28 15.20
N VAL A 512 -11.85 -12.05 14.80
CA VAL A 512 -11.04 -11.04 15.54
C VAL A 512 -10.85 -9.82 14.61
N PRO A 513 -11.37 -8.62 14.95
CA PRO A 513 -11.17 -7.40 14.17
C PRO A 513 -9.78 -6.79 14.44
N GLY A 514 -8.74 -7.38 13.84
CA GLY A 514 -7.41 -6.77 13.76
C GLY A 514 -7.31 -5.79 12.59
N GLY A 515 -6.73 -4.61 12.83
CA GLY A 515 -6.35 -3.67 11.77
C GLY A 515 -5.04 -4.07 11.08
N PRO A 516 -4.33 -3.13 10.41
CA PRO A 516 -2.92 -3.34 10.08
C PRO A 516 -2.07 -3.59 11.33
N PHE A 517 -0.91 -4.18 11.12
CA PHE A 517 0.16 -4.23 12.09
C PHE A 517 1.05 -2.99 11.99
N ASP A 518 1.20 -2.27 13.09
CA ASP A 518 2.26 -1.29 13.28
C ASP A 518 3.63 -1.99 13.08
N THR A 519 4.33 -1.63 12.01
CA THR A 519 5.64 -2.18 11.62
C THR A 519 6.66 -1.08 11.30
N GLY A 520 6.23 -0.03 10.62
CA GLY A 520 6.98 1.20 10.46
C GLY A 520 6.12 2.37 10.00
N ASP A 521 6.72 3.53 9.86
CA ASP A 521 6.04 4.74 9.37
C ASP A 521 7.05 5.67 8.65
N ILE A 522 6.58 6.42 7.65
CA ILE A 522 7.42 7.44 7.00
C ILE A 522 7.38 8.70 7.87
N LEU A 523 8.41 8.91 8.68
CA LEU A 523 8.51 10.10 9.54
C LEU A 523 8.76 11.40 8.75
N ALA A 524 9.22 11.33 7.49
CA ALA A 524 9.55 12.49 6.67
C ALA A 524 9.40 12.22 5.17
N PHE A 525 8.91 13.22 4.43
CA PHE A 525 9.11 13.29 2.99
C PHE A 525 9.26 14.74 2.53
N GLN A 526 10.31 15.03 1.75
CA GLN A 526 10.50 16.33 1.11
C GLN A 526 11.00 16.11 -0.33
N GLU A 527 10.45 16.88 -1.26
CA GLU A 527 10.73 16.79 -2.69
C GLU A 527 10.85 18.21 -3.26
N ASN A 528 11.91 18.46 -4.03
CA ASN A 528 12.13 19.67 -4.80
C ASN A 528 13.13 19.39 -5.95
N PRO A 529 13.35 20.33 -6.89
CA PRO A 529 14.25 20.10 -8.03
C PRO A 529 15.71 19.77 -7.68
N ARG A 530 16.21 20.15 -6.49
CA ARG A 530 17.59 19.88 -6.04
C ARG A 530 17.74 18.58 -5.25
N PHE A 531 16.69 18.11 -4.56
CA PHE A 531 16.73 16.83 -3.84
C PHE A 531 15.37 16.18 -3.58
N THR A 532 15.38 14.86 -3.40
CA THR A 532 14.30 14.10 -2.75
C THR A 532 14.83 13.51 -1.44
N MET A 533 13.99 13.40 -0.42
CA MET A 533 14.41 13.07 0.94
C MET A 533 13.30 12.33 1.68
N VAL A 534 13.62 11.20 2.30
CA VAL A 534 12.68 10.35 3.04
C VAL A 534 13.29 9.87 4.35
N VAL A 535 12.44 9.71 5.38
CA VAL A 535 12.79 9.04 6.64
C VAL A 535 11.79 7.95 6.94
N GLY A 536 12.27 6.73 7.23
CA GLY A 536 11.45 5.66 7.78
C GLY A 536 11.88 5.27 9.19
N ASP A 537 10.90 5.04 10.07
CA ASP A 537 11.09 4.39 11.37
C ASP A 537 10.59 2.94 11.28
N ALA A 538 11.50 1.97 11.22
CA ALA A 538 11.17 0.55 11.18
C ALA A 538 11.26 -0.12 12.56
N SER A 539 11.35 0.65 13.65
CA SER A 539 11.58 0.15 15.02
C SER A 539 10.58 -0.91 15.51
N ASN A 540 9.37 -0.95 14.95
CA ASN A 540 8.35 -1.93 15.32
C ASN A 540 8.47 -3.27 14.57
N ALA A 541 9.01 -3.29 13.34
CA ALA A 541 9.22 -4.51 12.55
C ALA A 541 10.29 -5.46 13.12
N TYR A 542 11.29 -4.91 13.82
CA TYR A 542 12.42 -5.66 14.37
C TYR A 542 12.20 -6.10 15.83
N GLY A 543 12.72 -7.28 16.16
CA GLY A 543 12.71 -7.86 17.51
C GLY A 543 12.33 -9.35 17.50
N ARG A 544 12.52 -10.01 18.64
CA ARG A 544 12.14 -11.42 18.82
C ARG A 544 10.77 -11.54 19.47
N PHE A 545 9.99 -12.52 19.00
CA PHE A 545 8.64 -12.78 19.43
C PHE A 545 8.46 -14.25 19.80
N GLU A 546 7.88 -14.54 20.97
CA GLU A 546 7.45 -15.88 21.36
C GLU A 546 5.94 -15.86 21.58
N LYS A 547 5.20 -16.81 20.99
CA LYS A 547 3.73 -16.93 21.13
C LYS A 547 2.98 -15.60 20.85
N GLY A 548 3.48 -14.82 19.89
CA GLY A 548 2.92 -13.52 19.51
C GLY A 548 3.28 -12.33 20.41
N ARG A 549 4.06 -12.53 21.49
CA ARG A 549 4.53 -11.45 22.37
C ARG A 549 6.00 -11.15 22.11
N ARG A 550 6.37 -9.86 22.05
CA ARG A 550 7.77 -9.41 22.01
C ARG A 550 8.48 -9.83 23.30
N ILE A 551 9.68 -10.40 23.20
CA ILE A 551 10.45 -10.91 24.35
C ILE A 551 11.76 -10.14 24.63
N ASP A 552 12.20 -9.28 23.72
CA ASP A 552 13.34 -8.38 23.91
C ASP A 552 12.95 -6.90 23.80
N PRO A 553 13.76 -5.96 24.33
CA PRO A 553 13.48 -4.53 24.22
C PRO A 553 13.25 -4.09 22.77
N ARG A 554 12.32 -3.15 22.54
CA ARG A 554 12.10 -2.56 21.21
C ARG A 554 13.40 -1.85 20.78
N PRO A 555 14.01 -2.21 19.62
CA PRO A 555 15.13 -1.44 19.09
C PRO A 555 14.63 -0.07 18.60
N THR A 556 15.54 0.88 18.45
CA THR A 556 15.31 2.01 17.54
C THR A 556 15.99 1.71 16.21
N PHE A 557 15.31 1.93 15.09
CA PHE A 557 15.91 1.94 13.76
C PHE A 557 15.25 3.02 12.89
N ILE A 558 15.92 4.16 12.78
CA ILE A 558 15.57 5.25 11.87
C ILE A 558 16.53 5.20 10.68
N ARG A 559 15.99 5.37 9.46
CA ARG A 559 16.77 5.51 8.23
C ARG A 559 16.42 6.80 7.52
N ARG A 560 17.41 7.67 7.29
CA ARG A 560 17.35 8.79 6.35
C ARG A 560 17.91 8.32 5.00
N LEU A 561 17.15 8.52 3.93
CA LEU A 561 17.66 8.47 2.56
C LEU A 561 17.47 9.85 1.93
N LEU A 562 18.57 10.45 1.47
CA LEU A 562 18.63 11.76 0.82
C LEU A 562 19.22 11.59 -0.58
N PHE A 563 18.41 11.79 -1.61
CA PHE A 563 18.85 11.80 -3.00
C PHE A 563 19.06 13.25 -3.47
N LEU A 564 20.33 13.65 -3.52
CA LEU A 564 20.79 14.91 -4.09
C LEU A 564 20.83 14.77 -5.62
N LYS A 565 19.99 15.52 -6.31
CA LYS A 565 19.88 15.46 -7.77
C LYS A 565 21.09 16.16 -8.41
N PRO A 566 21.56 15.70 -9.58
CA PRO A 566 21.01 14.61 -10.36
C PRO A 566 21.44 13.20 -9.90
N ASP A 567 22.53 13.02 -9.15
CA ASP A 567 23.26 11.74 -9.16
C ASP A 567 23.82 11.16 -7.83
N VAL A 568 23.59 11.80 -6.68
CA VAL A 568 24.19 11.39 -5.39
C VAL A 568 23.13 10.97 -4.38
N LEU A 569 23.29 9.80 -3.75
CA LEU A 569 22.48 9.37 -2.60
C LEU A 569 23.31 9.40 -1.32
N VAL A 570 22.67 9.74 -0.21
CA VAL A 570 23.22 9.63 1.14
C VAL A 570 22.24 8.82 1.99
N LEU A 571 22.75 7.72 2.55
CA LEU A 571 21.99 6.77 3.37
C LEU A 571 22.54 6.82 4.79
N ASP A 572 21.71 7.21 5.74
CA ASP A 572 22.09 7.53 7.12
C ASP A 572 21.17 6.79 8.11
N ASP A 573 21.67 5.68 8.65
CA ASP A 573 20.99 4.82 9.61
C ASP A 573 21.37 5.19 11.05
N TYR A 574 20.36 5.35 11.91
CA TYR A 574 20.50 5.48 13.37
C TYR A 574 19.83 4.29 14.06
N VAL A 575 20.62 3.51 14.80
CA VAL A 575 20.17 2.25 15.41
C VAL A 575 20.49 2.24 16.91
N VAL A 576 19.50 1.88 17.72
CA VAL A 576 19.67 1.50 19.13
C VAL A 576 19.26 0.03 19.25
N PRO A 577 20.20 -0.92 19.31
CA PRO A 577 19.85 -2.34 19.40
C PRO A 577 19.20 -2.69 20.76
N PRO A 578 18.46 -3.81 20.87
CA PRO A 578 17.78 -4.23 22.10
C PRO A 578 18.72 -4.41 23.30
N THR A 579 19.97 -4.81 23.02
CA THR A 579 21.12 -4.76 23.95
C THR A 579 22.37 -4.40 23.15
N PRO A 580 23.42 -3.82 23.78
CA PRO A 580 24.68 -3.49 23.09
C PRO A 580 25.38 -4.68 22.43
N ALA A 581 25.10 -5.91 22.88
CA ALA A 581 25.65 -7.15 22.34
C ALA A 581 24.78 -7.80 21.24
N THR A 582 23.66 -7.17 20.86
CA THR A 582 22.81 -7.68 19.77
C THR A 582 23.48 -7.35 18.43
N PRO A 583 23.76 -8.33 17.55
CA PRO A 583 24.41 -8.07 16.28
C PRO A 583 23.52 -7.26 15.35
N VAL A 584 24.13 -6.36 14.57
CA VAL A 584 23.47 -5.58 13.52
C VAL A 584 24.28 -5.72 12.24
N SER A 585 23.63 -5.99 11.11
CA SER A 585 24.28 -6.10 9.81
C SER A 585 23.54 -5.30 8.75
N VAL A 586 24.28 -4.53 7.94
CA VAL A 586 23.78 -3.78 6.79
C VAL A 586 23.78 -4.69 5.57
N LEU A 587 22.67 -4.69 4.81
CA LEU A 587 22.53 -5.48 3.58
C LEU A 587 22.39 -4.58 2.35
N PHE A 588 23.12 -4.92 1.29
CA PHE A 588 22.91 -4.40 -0.06
C PHE A 588 22.91 -5.56 -1.06
N HIS A 589 22.07 -5.47 -2.08
CA HIS A 589 21.81 -6.57 -3.01
C HIS A 589 21.99 -6.10 -4.46
N PHE A 590 22.97 -6.70 -5.13
CA PHE A 590 23.37 -6.35 -6.49
C PHE A 590 22.97 -7.46 -7.49
N PRO A 591 22.68 -7.16 -8.76
CA PRO A 591 22.42 -8.19 -9.78
C PRO A 591 23.61 -9.13 -10.01
N GLN A 592 24.84 -8.65 -9.82
CA GLN A 592 26.09 -9.40 -9.95
C GLN A 592 27.07 -8.98 -8.85
N ALA A 593 28.16 -9.71 -8.65
CA ALA A 593 29.15 -9.39 -7.61
C ALA A 593 29.82 -8.02 -7.86
N PRO A 594 29.73 -7.05 -6.93
CA PRO A 594 30.50 -5.81 -7.02
C PRO A 594 31.96 -6.03 -6.63
N ALA A 595 32.84 -5.13 -7.05
CA ALA A 595 34.20 -5.05 -6.51
C ALA A 595 34.16 -4.37 -5.12
N ILE A 596 34.92 -4.90 -4.16
CA ILE A 596 34.99 -4.40 -2.78
C ILE A 596 36.44 -4.02 -2.46
N ASP A 597 36.63 -2.79 -2.00
CA ASP A 597 37.91 -2.10 -1.79
C ASP A 597 37.84 -1.32 -0.46
N GLY A 598 37.94 -2.07 0.65
CA GLY A 598 37.80 -1.54 2.01
C GLY A 598 36.41 -0.94 2.27
N ASP A 599 36.36 0.37 2.48
CA ASP A 599 35.12 1.15 2.64
C ASP A 599 34.37 1.41 1.32
N MET A 600 34.96 1.10 0.17
CA MET A 600 34.36 1.36 -1.15
C MET A 600 33.81 0.07 -1.78
N ILE A 601 32.54 0.10 -2.18
CA ILE A 601 31.90 -0.89 -3.05
C ILE A 601 31.71 -0.26 -4.43
N ARG A 602 32.05 -0.99 -5.50
CA ARG A 602 31.87 -0.55 -6.88
C ARG A 602 31.11 -1.61 -7.69
N TYR A 603 29.94 -1.23 -8.20
CA TYR A 603 29.17 -2.01 -9.16
C TYR A 603 29.25 -1.36 -10.53
N ALA A 604 29.48 -2.15 -11.58
CA ALA A 604 29.46 -1.72 -12.97
C ALA A 604 28.54 -2.64 -13.75
N GLY A 605 27.46 -2.08 -14.30
CA GLY A 605 26.55 -2.77 -15.22
C GLY A 605 26.95 -2.60 -16.68
N ALA A 606 26.00 -2.80 -17.58
CA ALA A 606 26.20 -2.67 -19.03
C ALA A 606 26.04 -1.24 -19.57
N ARG A 607 25.47 -0.32 -18.77
CA ARG A 607 25.14 1.07 -19.11
C ARG A 607 25.55 2.06 -18.02
N SER A 608 25.41 1.66 -16.77
CA SER A 608 25.54 2.49 -15.58
C SER A 608 26.49 1.88 -14.56
N SER A 609 27.00 2.71 -13.66
CA SER A 609 27.85 2.30 -12.55
C SER A 609 27.41 2.94 -11.24
N LEU A 610 27.74 2.31 -10.12
CA LEU A 610 27.40 2.73 -8.78
C LEU A 610 28.66 2.59 -7.90
N GLU A 611 29.18 3.71 -7.40
CA GLU A 611 30.19 3.73 -6.34
C GLU A 611 29.51 4.05 -5.02
N MET A 612 29.79 3.26 -3.98
CA MET A 612 29.25 3.43 -2.63
C MET A 612 30.41 3.46 -1.64
N LEU A 613 30.61 4.61 -0.99
CA LEU A 613 31.64 4.79 0.01
C LEU A 613 31.00 4.87 1.40
N ARG A 614 31.38 3.94 2.27
CA ARG A 614 31.05 4.00 3.70
C ARG A 614 31.85 5.12 4.35
N ILE A 615 31.14 6.00 5.04
CA ILE A 615 31.71 7.14 5.79
C ILE A 615 31.84 6.78 7.26
N TRP A 616 30.86 6.03 7.79
CA TRP A 616 30.86 5.63 9.19
C TRP A 616 30.13 4.31 9.42
N PRO A 617 30.64 3.42 10.30
CA PRO A 617 32.01 3.43 10.80
C PRO A 617 33.00 3.00 9.69
N PRO A 618 34.19 3.58 9.59
CA PRO A 618 35.16 3.21 8.58
C PRO A 618 35.80 1.83 8.85
N SER A 619 36.43 1.25 7.83
CA SER A 619 37.36 0.11 7.90
C SER A 619 36.79 -1.23 8.43
N LEU A 620 35.47 -1.43 8.38
CA LEU A 620 34.85 -2.76 8.57
C LEU A 620 35.00 -3.65 7.32
N PRO A 621 35.04 -4.99 7.46
CA PRO A 621 34.89 -5.89 6.31
C PRO A 621 33.51 -5.75 5.66
N ALA A 622 33.42 -6.18 4.39
CA ALA A 622 32.18 -6.32 3.65
C ALA A 622 32.19 -7.67 2.91
N GLU A 623 31.20 -8.52 3.17
CA GLU A 623 31.18 -9.92 2.73
C GLU A 623 30.16 -10.11 1.59
N ALA A 624 30.64 -10.52 0.41
CA ALA A 624 29.81 -10.78 -0.76
C ALA A 624 29.39 -12.26 -0.84
N THR A 625 28.09 -12.53 -0.70
CA THR A 625 27.49 -13.87 -0.74
C THR A 625 26.51 -13.98 -1.90
N ALA A 626 26.64 -15.01 -2.73
CA ALA A 626 25.67 -15.28 -3.79
C ALA A 626 24.32 -15.74 -3.21
N VAL A 627 23.24 -15.06 -3.55
CA VAL A 627 21.87 -15.38 -3.10
C VAL A 627 21.09 -15.99 -4.26
N SER A 628 20.50 -17.17 -4.00
CA SER A 628 19.62 -17.86 -4.94
C SER A 628 18.68 -18.81 -4.19
N GLU A 629 17.38 -18.69 -4.39
CA GLU A 629 16.39 -19.63 -3.84
C GLU A 629 16.15 -20.82 -4.79
N GLU A 630 15.48 -21.87 -4.30
CA GLU A 630 14.99 -23.00 -5.11
C GLU A 630 13.48 -23.13 -5.01
N VAL A 631 12.78 -22.40 -5.88
CA VAL A 631 11.32 -22.49 -6.02
C VAL A 631 10.96 -23.34 -7.24
N ALA A 632 10.52 -24.58 -6.98
CA ALA A 632 9.78 -25.46 -7.88
C ALA A 632 10.33 -25.67 -9.33
N GLY A 633 11.63 -25.48 -9.55
CA GLY A 633 12.28 -25.73 -10.85
C GLY A 633 12.21 -24.58 -11.86
N GLN A 634 11.85 -23.37 -11.45
CA GLN A 634 11.97 -22.19 -12.31
C GLN A 634 13.42 -21.66 -12.39
N GLN A 635 13.71 -20.83 -13.39
CA GLN A 635 15.06 -20.35 -13.69
C GLN A 635 15.45 -19.19 -12.76
N LYS A 636 16.26 -19.49 -11.73
CA LYS A 636 16.64 -18.57 -10.65
C LYS A 636 17.12 -17.20 -11.14
N ARG A 637 16.51 -16.12 -10.62
CA ARG A 637 17.18 -14.81 -10.54
C ARG A 637 18.36 -14.95 -9.59
N ARG A 638 19.57 -14.68 -10.08
CA ARG A 638 20.80 -14.63 -9.26
C ARG A 638 21.02 -13.20 -8.81
N SER A 639 21.55 -13.05 -7.59
CA SER A 639 21.95 -11.77 -7.01
C SER A 639 23.11 -12.00 -6.04
N VAL A 640 23.78 -10.93 -5.61
CA VAL A 640 24.85 -10.98 -4.61
C VAL A 640 24.52 -10.03 -3.47
N ARG A 641 24.39 -10.59 -2.27
CA ARG A 641 24.22 -9.86 -1.01
C ARG A 641 25.59 -9.46 -0.49
N VAL A 642 25.84 -8.16 -0.37
CA VAL A 642 26.95 -7.63 0.40
C VAL A 642 26.47 -7.36 1.82
N THR A 643 27.16 -7.94 2.81
CA THR A 643 26.85 -7.83 4.23
C THR A 643 27.95 -7.07 4.96
N VAL A 644 27.60 -6.08 5.79
CA VAL A 644 28.54 -5.36 6.68
C VAL A 644 28.04 -5.44 8.11
N SER A 645 28.73 -6.18 8.97
CA SER A 645 28.36 -6.29 10.39
C SER A 645 28.94 -5.16 11.21
N LEU A 646 28.07 -4.40 11.89
CA LEU A 646 28.42 -3.24 12.71
C LEU A 646 28.97 -3.67 14.09
N PRO A 647 29.86 -2.88 14.71
CA PRO A 647 30.41 -3.20 16.03
C PRO A 647 29.35 -3.11 17.13
N SER A 648 29.36 -4.09 18.02
CA SER A 648 28.49 -4.19 19.20
C SER A 648 28.60 -2.97 20.13
N GLN A 649 27.66 -2.02 19.98
CA GLN A 649 27.56 -0.78 20.76
C GLN A 649 26.10 -0.47 21.14
N SER A 650 25.91 0.35 22.17
CA SER A 650 24.59 0.78 22.68
C SER A 650 23.82 1.71 21.74
N VAL A 651 24.54 2.47 20.92
CA VAL A 651 24.02 3.25 19.79
C VAL A 651 24.97 2.98 18.62
N GLN A 652 24.42 2.78 17.43
CA GLN A 652 25.17 2.50 16.21
C GLN A 652 24.67 3.43 15.11
N ARG A 653 25.60 3.95 14.30
CA ARG A 653 25.30 4.72 13.09
C ARG A 653 25.93 4.02 11.89
N ASN A 654 25.22 3.98 10.77
CA ASN A 654 25.76 3.51 9.50
C ASN A 654 25.49 4.57 8.43
N LEU A 655 26.55 5.18 7.88
CA LEU A 655 26.46 6.28 6.91
C LEU A 655 27.21 5.93 5.63
N TRP A 656 26.52 6.00 4.49
CA TRP A 656 27.07 5.81 3.15
C TRP A 656 26.78 7.04 2.28
N VAL A 657 27.75 7.40 1.44
CA VAL A 657 27.52 8.23 0.26
C VAL A 657 27.62 7.33 -0.96
N MET A 658 26.70 7.49 -1.89
CA MET A 658 26.64 6.74 -3.14
C MET A 658 26.57 7.73 -4.29
N ALA A 659 27.21 7.41 -5.41
CA ALA A 659 27.05 8.16 -6.65
C ALA A 659 26.80 7.19 -7.80
N VAL A 660 25.95 7.58 -8.73
CA VAL A 660 25.66 6.83 -9.95
C VAL A 660 26.35 7.52 -11.13
N GLY A 661 27.05 6.75 -11.95
CA GLY A 661 27.65 7.22 -13.20
C GLY A 661 27.23 6.33 -14.37
N LYS A 662 27.88 6.52 -15.52
CA LYS A 662 27.76 5.58 -16.65
C LYS A 662 28.75 4.43 -16.47
N ALA A 663 28.58 3.34 -17.21
CA ALA A 663 29.53 2.23 -17.21
C ALA A 663 30.87 2.61 -17.87
N ASP A 664 30.85 3.51 -18.85
CA ASP A 664 32.04 4.05 -19.53
C ASP A 664 32.64 5.29 -18.83
N HIS A 665 31.82 6.04 -18.10
CA HIS A 665 32.20 7.21 -17.29
C HIS A 665 31.72 7.02 -15.84
N PRO A 666 32.48 6.30 -15.00
CA PRO A 666 32.13 6.10 -13.59
C PRO A 666 32.12 7.42 -12.81
N PRO A 667 31.42 7.48 -11.65
CA PRO A 667 31.16 8.75 -10.98
C PRO A 667 32.36 9.37 -10.27
N HIS A 668 33.46 8.63 -10.04
CA HIS A 668 34.67 9.08 -9.34
C HIS A 668 34.38 9.72 -7.97
N LEU A 669 33.62 9.02 -7.12
CA LEU A 669 33.07 9.53 -5.86
C LEU A 669 34.16 10.06 -4.90
N LYS A 670 35.32 9.41 -4.81
CA LYS A 670 36.45 9.87 -3.97
C LYS A 670 37.00 11.24 -4.41
N ASP A 671 36.87 11.61 -5.69
CA ASP A 671 37.32 12.90 -6.22
C ASP A 671 36.24 14.00 -6.12
N ARG A 672 35.06 13.64 -5.60
CA ARG A 672 33.88 14.50 -5.45
C ARG A 672 33.47 14.73 -4.01
N LEU A 673 33.82 13.81 -3.11
CA LEU A 673 33.51 13.90 -1.68
C LEU A 673 34.71 14.39 -0.86
N LYS A 674 34.46 15.34 0.04
CA LYS A 674 35.36 15.74 1.12
C LYS A 674 34.68 15.48 2.46
N ILE A 675 35.31 14.69 3.32
CA ILE A 675 34.91 14.55 4.72
C ILE A 675 35.50 15.74 5.47
N LEU A 676 34.64 16.63 5.97
CA LEU A 676 35.05 17.83 6.73
C LEU A 676 35.20 17.51 8.22
N SER A 677 34.35 16.63 8.74
CA SER A 677 34.44 16.06 10.08
C SER A 677 33.72 14.71 10.12
N ALA A 678 34.20 13.77 10.93
CA ALA A 678 33.54 12.51 11.22
C ALA A 678 33.87 12.07 12.65
N THR A 679 33.02 12.45 13.60
CA THR A 679 33.14 12.12 15.02
C THR A 679 31.89 11.39 15.52
N ALA A 680 31.92 10.92 16.77
CA ALA A 680 30.74 10.37 17.46
C ALA A 680 29.65 11.41 17.76
N GLU A 681 29.90 12.70 17.51
CA GLU A 681 29.00 13.83 17.79
C GLU A 681 28.51 14.53 16.51
N MET A 682 29.27 14.44 15.40
CA MET A 682 28.92 15.11 14.15
C MET A 682 29.63 14.45 12.96
N ILE A 683 28.91 14.27 11.86
CA ILE A 683 29.53 14.04 10.55
C ILE A 683 29.21 15.22 9.65
N SER A 684 30.24 15.83 9.07
CA SER A 684 30.13 16.96 8.13
C SER A 684 30.81 16.60 6.82
N LEU A 685 30.08 16.74 5.71
CA LEU A 685 30.51 16.34 4.37
C LEU A 685 30.33 17.48 3.37
N SER A 686 31.15 17.51 2.34
CA SER A 686 30.96 18.31 1.14
C SER A 686 31.05 17.40 -0.08
N VAL A 687 29.99 17.33 -0.89
CA VAL A 687 29.93 16.49 -2.10
C VAL A 687 29.63 17.33 -3.34
N ARG A 688 30.40 17.12 -4.41
CA ARG A 688 30.18 17.72 -5.72
C ARG A 688 29.25 16.82 -6.55
N LEU A 689 28.21 17.40 -7.13
CA LEU A 689 27.24 16.78 -8.03
C LEU A 689 27.81 16.66 -9.46
N ALA A 690 27.22 15.80 -10.31
CA ALA A 690 27.70 15.61 -11.68
C ALA A 690 27.61 16.88 -12.54
N GLU A 691 26.66 17.78 -12.23
CA GLU A 691 26.51 19.10 -12.83
C GLU A 691 27.51 20.16 -12.32
N GLY A 692 28.37 19.80 -11.34
CA GLY A 692 29.43 20.65 -10.80
C GLY A 692 29.07 21.40 -9.51
N ALA A 693 27.78 21.60 -9.23
CA ALA A 693 27.29 22.19 -7.99
C ALA A 693 27.78 21.41 -6.75
N THR A 694 27.97 22.10 -5.61
CA THR A 694 28.50 21.49 -4.38
C THR A 694 27.50 21.57 -3.24
N VAL A 695 27.18 20.42 -2.65
CA VAL A 695 26.30 20.32 -1.47
C VAL A 695 27.14 20.06 -0.23
N GLN A 696 26.88 20.82 0.84
CA GLN A 696 27.40 20.59 2.17
C GLN A 696 26.29 20.01 3.06
N LEU A 697 26.66 19.00 3.86
CA LEU A 697 25.77 18.27 4.75
C LEU A 697 26.38 18.28 6.16
N HIS A 698 25.62 18.71 7.16
CA HIS A 698 26.01 18.57 8.56
C HIS A 698 24.97 17.70 9.28
N LEU A 699 25.43 16.54 9.76
CA LEU A 699 24.61 15.45 10.27
C LEU A 699 25.03 15.13 11.72
N PRO A 700 24.53 15.88 12.72
CA PRO A 700 24.87 15.71 14.14
C PRO A 700 24.47 14.33 14.71
N LEU A 701 24.95 14.07 15.93
CA LEU A 701 24.66 12.91 16.78
C LEU A 701 24.52 13.36 18.24
N PRO A 702 23.75 12.64 19.07
CA PRO A 702 22.87 11.51 18.71
C PRO A 702 21.59 11.97 17.99
N ASP A 703 21.41 13.27 17.79
CA ASP A 703 20.13 13.83 17.35
C ASP A 703 19.94 13.77 15.83
N TRP A 704 19.39 12.66 15.36
CA TRP A 704 18.96 12.50 13.97
C TRP A 704 17.86 13.50 13.56
N THR A 705 17.18 14.14 14.52
CA THR A 705 16.19 15.21 14.31
C THR A 705 16.84 16.55 13.96
N GLN A 706 18.16 16.60 13.79
CA GLN A 706 18.87 17.76 13.26
C GLN A 706 19.73 17.36 12.06
N ALA A 707 19.67 18.18 11.00
CA ALA A 707 20.58 18.14 9.86
C ALA A 707 20.46 19.43 9.05
N THR A 708 21.55 19.87 8.43
CA THR A 708 21.51 20.95 7.44
C THR A 708 22.00 20.48 6.08
N ILE A 709 21.42 21.11 5.05
CA ILE A 709 21.75 20.91 3.65
C ILE A 709 21.96 22.31 3.06
N ALA A 710 23.21 22.64 2.74
CA ALA A 710 23.56 23.86 2.03
C ALA A 710 24.02 23.52 0.60
N TYR A 711 23.61 24.31 -0.38
CA TYR A 711 23.87 24.10 -1.80
C TYR A 711 24.59 25.34 -2.31
N GLU A 712 25.82 25.15 -2.79
CA GLU A 712 26.76 26.21 -3.20
C GLU A 712 27.08 27.23 -2.08
N GLY A 713 26.75 26.90 -0.84
CA GLY A 713 26.88 27.74 0.36
C GLY A 713 25.54 28.21 0.92
N ASP A 714 24.48 28.25 0.11
CA ASP A 714 23.15 28.69 0.55
C ASP A 714 22.42 27.56 1.30
N PRO A 715 21.98 27.76 2.56
CA PRO A 715 21.23 26.75 3.30
C PRO A 715 19.82 26.56 2.71
N ILE A 716 19.55 25.38 2.16
CA ILE A 716 18.19 24.95 1.79
C ILE A 716 17.46 24.38 3.03
N ILE A 717 18.20 23.77 3.95
CA ILE A 717 17.73 23.37 5.28
C ILE A 717 18.71 23.93 6.32
N SER A 718 18.20 24.72 7.28
CA SER A 718 18.97 25.37 8.35
C SER A 718 18.73 24.70 9.72
N THR A 719 19.68 24.87 10.65
CA THR A 719 19.69 24.29 12.01
C THR A 719 18.56 24.81 12.92
N ASP A 720 17.87 25.86 12.53
CA ASP A 720 16.99 26.66 13.39
C ASP A 720 15.66 25.95 13.73
N ARG A 721 15.45 24.73 13.21
CA ARG A 721 14.28 23.88 13.45
C ARG A 721 14.68 22.41 13.48
N PRO A 722 14.12 21.59 14.40
CA PRO A 722 14.29 20.15 14.31
C PRO A 722 13.52 19.60 13.11
N TRP A 723 14.26 18.85 12.32
CA TRP A 723 13.85 17.94 11.26
C TRP A 723 13.27 16.66 11.90
N PRO A 724 12.39 15.88 11.24
CA PRO A 724 11.74 16.17 9.98
C PRO A 724 10.45 16.96 10.16
N LEU A 725 10.13 17.75 9.13
CA LEU A 725 8.73 18.04 8.82
C LEU A 725 8.13 16.78 8.18
N ALA A 726 6.98 16.35 8.68
CA ALA A 726 6.52 14.98 8.47
C ALA A 726 5.88 14.72 7.10
N ALA A 727 5.75 13.43 6.80
CA ALA A 727 5.15 12.92 5.58
C ALA A 727 3.62 13.14 5.58
N GLY A 728 3.20 14.32 5.10
CA GLY A 728 1.81 14.65 4.78
C GLY A 728 1.14 15.65 5.72
N VAL A 729 -0.06 16.06 5.32
CA VAL A 729 -1.02 16.88 6.10
C VAL A 729 -0.65 18.35 6.36
N LEU A 730 0.53 18.82 5.95
CA LEU A 730 0.81 20.27 5.87
C LEU A 730 1.19 20.69 4.44
N PRO A 731 0.47 21.67 3.83
CA PRO A 731 0.87 22.22 2.56
C PRO A 731 2.13 23.07 2.75
N PHE A 732 3.15 22.85 1.91
CA PHE A 732 4.37 23.67 1.85
C PHE A 732 4.12 25.03 1.18
N THR A 733 3.05 25.73 1.58
CA THR A 733 2.86 27.15 1.27
C THR A 733 3.50 28.01 2.38
N ALA A 734 3.63 29.31 2.14
CA ALA A 734 4.18 30.23 3.12
C ALA A 734 3.35 30.25 4.43
N GLU A 735 2.03 30.10 4.31
CA GLU A 735 1.08 30.08 5.43
C GLU A 735 1.23 28.81 6.28
N GLY A 736 1.39 27.64 5.65
CA GLY A 736 1.61 26.37 6.35
C GLY A 736 2.93 26.36 7.13
N LEU A 737 4.01 26.86 6.53
CA LEU A 737 5.31 27.01 7.18
C LEU A 737 5.29 28.05 8.30
N ALA A 738 4.58 29.16 8.13
CA ALA A 738 4.38 30.16 9.18
C ALA A 738 3.51 29.63 10.34
N LEU A 739 2.55 28.75 10.07
CA LEU A 739 1.72 28.10 11.09
C LEU A 739 2.53 27.12 11.95
N ILE A 740 3.41 26.31 11.35
CA ILE A 740 4.36 25.45 12.09
C ILE A 740 5.23 26.34 12.99
N GLU A 741 5.96 27.29 12.40
CA GLU A 741 6.90 28.19 13.09
C GLU A 741 6.24 28.85 14.30
N ARG A 742 5.02 29.40 14.13
CA ARG A 742 4.26 30.09 15.18
C ARG A 742 4.08 29.27 16.46
N TRP A 743 3.90 27.94 16.34
CA TRP A 743 3.72 27.04 17.48
C TRP A 743 5.04 26.41 17.93
N ASP A 744 5.87 25.97 16.99
CA ASP A 744 7.12 25.25 17.26
C ASP A 744 8.14 26.09 18.03
N ARG A 745 8.25 27.38 17.68
CA ARG A 745 9.14 28.35 18.33
C ARG A 745 8.91 28.55 19.82
N ALA A 746 7.77 28.09 20.33
CA ALA A 746 7.48 28.10 21.76
C ALA A 746 8.39 27.14 22.56
N TYR A 747 8.94 26.11 21.90
CA TYR A 747 9.72 25.02 22.49
C TYR A 747 11.23 25.09 22.17
N HIS A 748 11.65 26.05 21.34
CA HIS A 748 13.05 26.24 20.93
C HIS A 748 13.96 26.63 22.10
N ALA A 749 15.27 26.41 21.94
CA ALA A 749 16.32 26.78 22.92
C ALA A 749 16.08 26.26 24.35
N GLY A 750 15.37 25.15 24.52
CA GLY A 750 15.00 24.59 25.83
C GLY A 750 13.91 25.36 26.57
N ASN A 751 13.23 26.30 25.90
CA ASN A 751 12.11 27.04 26.47
C ASN A 751 10.91 26.13 26.76
N ARG A 752 10.14 26.48 27.78
CA ARG A 752 8.91 25.79 28.16
C ARG A 752 7.74 26.78 28.11
N PRO A 753 6.77 26.64 27.18
CA PRO A 753 5.64 27.54 27.15
C PRO A 753 4.72 27.32 28.35
N ALA A 754 4.03 28.38 28.77
CA ALA A 754 3.24 28.39 30.01
C ALA A 754 2.09 27.36 30.07
N TRP A 755 1.69 26.80 28.93
CA TRP A 755 0.69 25.72 28.84
C TRP A 755 1.26 24.32 29.07
N ASP A 756 2.58 24.10 28.89
CA ASP A 756 3.26 22.86 29.28
C ASP A 756 3.62 22.91 30.77
N THR A 757 2.81 22.26 31.60
CA THR A 757 2.97 22.22 33.06
C THR A 757 3.88 21.10 33.56
N GLY A 758 4.22 20.12 32.70
CA GLY A 758 4.99 18.94 33.08
C GLY A 758 4.28 17.94 33.99
N ARG A 759 2.99 18.14 34.28
CA ARG A 759 2.14 17.24 35.06
C ARG A 759 0.83 16.99 34.30
N PRO A 760 0.24 15.77 34.35
CA PRO A 760 -1.03 15.50 33.67
C PRO A 760 -2.13 16.40 34.23
N SER A 761 -2.98 16.95 33.35
CA SER A 761 -3.93 17.99 33.73
C SER A 761 -4.90 17.53 34.83
N SER A 762 -5.34 18.45 35.70
CA SER A 762 -6.35 18.21 36.75
C SER A 762 -7.56 17.46 36.22
N ASP A 763 -8.18 18.00 35.19
CA ASP A 763 -9.48 17.56 34.66
C ASP A 763 -9.36 16.22 33.93
N LEU A 764 -8.20 15.91 33.34
CA LEU A 764 -7.93 14.59 32.77
C LEU A 764 -7.77 13.52 33.86
N ARG A 765 -7.03 13.84 34.92
CA ARG A 765 -6.90 12.94 36.09
C ARG A 765 -8.25 12.71 36.77
N GLN A 766 -9.07 13.74 36.89
CA GLN A 766 -10.45 13.64 37.39
C GLN A 766 -11.33 12.78 36.47
N ALA A 767 -11.29 13.01 35.16
CA ALA A 767 -12.11 12.26 34.20
C ALA A 767 -11.80 10.75 34.14
N ILE A 768 -10.55 10.35 34.42
CA ILE A 768 -10.16 8.95 34.60
C ILE A 768 -10.58 8.43 35.99
N ALA A 769 -10.34 9.20 37.07
CA ALA A 769 -10.69 8.79 38.44
C ALA A 769 -12.21 8.60 38.65
N GLU A 770 -13.03 9.49 38.09
CA GLU A 770 -14.50 9.38 38.06
C GLU A 770 -15.02 8.44 36.94
N LYS A 771 -14.13 7.80 36.17
CA LYS A 771 -14.45 6.83 35.09
C LYS A 771 -15.33 7.40 33.97
N TRP A 772 -15.28 8.71 33.73
CA TRP A 772 -15.84 9.31 32.50
C TRP A 772 -15.08 8.78 31.28
N LEU A 773 -13.77 8.56 31.44
CA LEU A 773 -12.87 7.87 30.53
C LEU A 773 -12.44 6.53 31.13
N GLN A 774 -12.35 5.48 30.31
CA GLN A 774 -11.87 4.14 30.70
C GLN A 774 -10.92 3.61 29.62
N PRO A 775 -9.96 2.71 29.92
CA PRO A 775 -8.95 2.29 28.95
C PRO A 775 -9.53 1.80 27.61
N GLY A 776 -9.02 2.37 26.52
CA GLY A 776 -9.47 2.17 25.14
C GLY A 776 -8.61 2.99 24.18
N ARG A 777 -9.06 3.20 22.94
CA ARG A 777 -8.34 4.05 21.97
C ARG A 777 -8.52 5.53 22.28
N ALA A 778 -7.43 6.24 22.50
CA ALA A 778 -7.41 7.69 22.76
C ALA A 778 -6.67 8.46 21.67
N LEU A 779 -7.18 9.66 21.35
CA LEU A 779 -6.53 10.64 20.49
C LEU A 779 -6.31 11.95 21.27
N GLU A 780 -5.06 12.39 21.46
CA GLU A 780 -4.78 13.77 21.93
C GLU A 780 -4.58 14.72 20.74
N LEU A 781 -5.30 15.85 20.72
CA LEU A 781 -5.20 16.92 19.73
C LEU A 781 -4.46 18.13 20.33
N GLY A 782 -3.34 18.53 19.73
CA GLY A 782 -2.47 19.57 20.27
C GLY A 782 -1.69 19.09 21.49
N CYS A 783 -1.09 17.90 21.41
CA CYS A 783 -0.46 17.22 22.55
C CYS A 783 0.83 17.89 23.06
N GLY A 784 1.41 18.82 22.29
CA GLY A 784 2.67 19.49 22.59
C GLY A 784 3.78 18.49 22.91
N THR A 785 4.32 18.59 24.13
CA THR A 785 5.37 17.69 24.63
C THR A 785 4.82 16.40 25.25
N GLY A 786 3.59 15.99 24.88
CA GLY A 786 3.03 14.66 25.12
C GLY A 786 2.67 14.33 26.56
N THR A 787 2.69 15.28 27.49
CA THR A 787 2.55 14.99 28.93
C THR A 787 1.21 14.37 29.32
N ASN A 788 0.12 14.60 28.57
CA ASN A 788 -1.16 13.93 28.82
C ASN A 788 -1.28 12.59 28.07
N ALA A 789 -0.88 12.53 26.80
CA ALA A 789 -0.81 11.29 26.02
C ALA A 789 0.05 10.19 26.68
N ILE A 790 1.18 10.58 27.29
CA ILE A 790 2.02 9.66 28.09
C ILE A 790 1.24 9.14 29.29
N TYR A 791 0.56 10.02 30.04
CA TYR A 791 -0.25 9.62 31.18
C TYR A 791 -1.44 8.72 30.79
N LEU A 792 -2.10 8.99 29.66
CA LEU A 792 -3.13 8.10 29.10
C LEU A 792 -2.54 6.70 28.81
N ALA A 793 -1.35 6.62 28.22
CA ALA A 793 -0.68 5.33 28.00
C ALA A 793 -0.24 4.64 29.31
N GLU A 794 0.19 5.40 30.32
CA GLU A 794 0.44 4.89 31.69
C GLU A 794 -0.84 4.35 32.35
N GLN A 795 -2.01 4.93 32.04
CA GLN A 795 -3.32 4.41 32.48
C GLN A 795 -3.86 3.28 31.56
N GLY A 796 -3.07 2.78 30.61
CA GLY A 796 -3.40 1.62 29.77
C GLY A 796 -4.24 1.91 28.53
N PHE A 797 -4.32 3.16 28.08
CA PHE A 797 -4.98 3.51 26.81
C PHE A 797 -4.07 3.20 25.59
N ASP A 798 -4.68 2.92 24.45
CA ASP A 798 -4.02 2.84 23.13
C ASP A 798 -4.01 4.26 22.52
N VAL A 799 -2.88 4.97 22.64
CA VAL A 799 -2.83 6.42 22.40
C VAL A 799 -2.19 6.78 21.06
N THR A 800 -2.93 7.55 20.26
CA THR A 800 -2.38 8.39 19.18
C THR A 800 -2.37 9.84 19.65
N ALA A 801 -1.35 10.62 19.29
CA ALA A 801 -1.21 12.01 19.71
C ALA A 801 -0.67 12.88 18.57
N ILE A 802 -1.30 14.03 18.34
CA ILE A 802 -1.05 14.88 17.17
C ILE A 802 -0.68 16.31 17.63
N ASP A 803 0.37 16.88 17.02
CA ASP A 803 0.72 18.29 17.17
C ASP A 803 1.30 18.88 15.87
N LEU A 804 1.40 20.21 15.81
CA LEU A 804 2.02 20.97 14.72
C LEU A 804 3.51 21.31 14.97
N ALA A 805 3.99 21.18 16.22
CA ALA A 805 5.35 21.52 16.63
C ALA A 805 6.29 20.29 16.59
N PRO A 806 7.20 20.15 15.58
CA PRO A 806 8.19 19.07 15.54
C PRO A 806 9.07 19.01 16.79
N THR A 807 9.47 20.16 17.35
CA THR A 807 10.26 20.26 18.59
C THR A 807 9.51 19.64 19.77
N ALA A 808 8.22 19.94 19.88
CA ALA A 808 7.40 19.44 20.97
C ALA A 808 7.24 17.91 20.89
N LEU A 809 7.02 17.37 19.68
CA LEU A 809 6.92 15.94 19.43
C LEU A 809 8.24 15.19 19.61
N ALA A 810 9.40 15.81 19.33
CA ALA A 810 10.71 15.26 19.66
C ALA A 810 10.89 15.10 21.19
N ILE A 811 10.52 16.13 21.96
CA ILE A 811 10.51 16.09 23.43
C ILE A 811 9.50 15.05 23.95
N ALA A 812 8.32 14.94 23.31
CA ALA A 812 7.30 13.96 23.66
C ALA A 812 7.79 12.51 23.51
N ARG A 813 8.45 12.20 22.38
CA ARG A 813 9.05 10.89 22.11
C ARG A 813 10.10 10.51 23.15
N ASP A 814 10.97 11.43 23.55
CA ASP A 814 11.96 11.18 24.61
C ASP A 814 11.33 10.99 26.00
N LYS A 815 10.33 11.83 26.37
CA LYS A 815 9.56 11.63 27.62
C LYS A 815 8.86 10.27 27.65
N ALA A 816 8.22 9.85 26.56
CA ALA A 816 7.52 8.57 26.45
C ALA A 816 8.49 7.38 26.60
N ARG A 817 9.65 7.46 25.93
CA ARG A 817 10.76 6.51 26.07
C ARG A 817 11.24 6.39 27.52
N LYS A 818 11.33 7.51 28.26
CA LYS A 818 11.71 7.53 29.68
C LYS A 818 10.63 6.98 30.61
N ALA A 819 9.35 7.15 30.26
CA ALA A 819 8.21 6.57 30.98
C ALA A 819 7.97 5.07 30.64
N GLY A 820 8.58 4.56 29.57
CA GLY A 820 8.43 3.15 29.14
C GLY A 820 7.13 2.83 28.42
N VAL A 821 6.40 3.85 27.93
CA VAL A 821 5.10 3.70 27.26
C VAL A 821 5.18 3.91 25.75
N ASN A 822 4.25 3.30 25.01
CA ASN A 822 4.11 3.48 23.57
C ASN A 822 2.96 4.44 23.24
N VAL A 823 3.20 5.36 22.31
CA VAL A 823 2.22 6.34 21.79
C VAL A 823 2.52 6.56 20.30
N ARG A 824 1.50 6.59 19.42
CA ARG A 824 1.68 6.92 17.99
C ARG A 824 1.74 8.45 17.84
N TRP A 825 2.96 8.98 17.70
CA TRP A 825 3.24 10.43 17.60
C TRP A 825 3.19 10.92 16.15
N LEU A 826 2.18 11.73 15.82
CA LEU A 826 1.96 12.28 14.49
C LEU A 826 2.24 13.79 14.48
N LEU A 827 3.01 14.25 13.50
CA LEU A 827 3.17 15.66 13.20
C LEU A 827 2.20 16.01 12.07
N GLY A 828 1.27 16.93 12.31
CA GLY A 828 0.25 17.30 11.31
C GLY A 828 -0.84 18.20 11.89
N ASP A 829 -1.65 18.77 10.99
CA ASP A 829 -2.74 19.67 11.34
C ASP A 829 -3.94 18.92 11.94
N VAL A 830 -4.42 19.36 13.10
CA VAL A 830 -5.63 18.88 13.77
C VAL A 830 -6.92 19.20 13.02
N LEU A 831 -6.90 20.11 12.04
CA LEU A 831 -8.00 20.32 11.11
C LEU A 831 -8.06 19.28 10.00
N ASN A 832 -6.97 18.54 9.77
CA ASN A 832 -6.79 17.66 8.63
C ASN A 832 -6.13 16.30 8.97
N PRO A 833 -6.12 15.77 10.21
CA PRO A 833 -5.20 14.69 10.61
C PRO A 833 -5.45 13.43 9.77
N PRO A 834 -4.44 12.57 9.51
CA PRO A 834 -4.44 11.65 8.37
C PRO A 834 -5.76 10.87 8.12
N SER A 835 -6.12 10.70 6.84
CA SER A 835 -7.39 10.05 6.45
C SER A 835 -7.51 8.61 6.94
N TYR A 836 -6.38 7.91 7.07
CA TYR A 836 -6.27 6.53 7.55
C TYR A 836 -6.50 6.33 9.05
N LEU A 837 -6.69 7.40 9.84
CA LEU A 837 -6.84 7.27 11.29
C LEU A 837 -8.10 6.48 11.68
N PRO A 838 -8.00 5.58 12.66
CA PRO A 838 -9.14 4.78 13.13
C PRO A 838 -10.16 5.65 13.85
N LYS A 839 -11.34 5.08 14.12
CA LYS A 839 -12.26 5.62 15.11
C LYS A 839 -11.72 5.39 16.52
N PHE A 840 -11.68 6.45 17.33
CA PHE A 840 -11.24 6.41 18.72
C PHE A 840 -12.42 6.27 19.68
N ASP A 841 -12.20 5.66 20.84
CA ASP A 841 -13.18 5.63 21.93
C ASP A 841 -13.21 6.99 22.65
N TYR A 842 -12.04 7.64 22.74
CA TYR A 842 -11.84 8.90 23.44
C TYR A 842 -11.04 9.90 22.61
N VAL A 843 -11.38 11.18 22.69
CA VAL A 843 -10.57 12.28 22.16
C VAL A 843 -10.35 13.31 23.26
N TYR A 844 -9.11 13.78 23.42
CA TYR A 844 -8.72 14.77 24.41
C TYR A 844 -8.13 16.01 23.73
N ASP A 845 -8.56 17.19 24.18
CA ASP A 845 -8.06 18.50 23.75
C ASP A 845 -7.78 19.34 24.99
N ARG A 846 -6.55 19.86 25.10
CA ARG A 846 -6.15 20.79 26.17
C ARG A 846 -5.75 22.16 25.64
N GLY A 847 -6.66 22.79 24.91
CA GLY A 847 -6.56 24.17 24.47
C GLY A 847 -6.33 24.35 22.96
N CYS A 848 -6.49 23.29 22.17
CA CYS A 848 -6.36 23.38 20.72
C CYS A 848 -7.63 24.03 20.11
N TYR A 849 -8.82 23.51 20.46
CA TYR A 849 -10.12 24.01 20.02
C TYR A 849 -10.26 25.53 20.17
N HIS A 850 -9.96 26.10 21.34
CA HIS A 850 -10.13 27.55 21.55
C HIS A 850 -9.20 28.41 20.68
N GLY A 851 -8.04 27.87 20.28
CA GLY A 851 -7.14 28.52 19.33
C GLY A 851 -7.64 28.40 17.89
N VAL A 852 -8.06 27.20 17.50
CA VAL A 852 -8.51 26.82 16.15
C VAL A 852 -9.88 27.43 15.79
N ARG A 853 -10.82 27.50 16.75
CA ARG A 853 -12.18 28.02 16.56
C ARG A 853 -12.20 29.43 15.96
N ARG A 854 -11.19 30.25 16.27
CA ARG A 854 -11.03 31.62 15.76
C ARG A 854 -10.90 31.72 14.23
N THR A 855 -10.61 30.62 13.54
CA THR A 855 -10.39 30.59 12.08
C THR A 855 -11.06 29.41 11.37
N ALA A 856 -11.28 28.29 12.05
CA ALA A 856 -11.67 27.02 11.40
C ALA A 856 -12.49 26.10 12.33
N ALA A 857 -13.56 26.65 12.92
CA ALA A 857 -14.43 25.90 13.84
C ALA A 857 -15.11 24.71 13.15
N ALA A 858 -15.70 24.91 11.96
CA ALA A 858 -16.45 23.88 11.24
C ALA A 858 -15.57 22.68 10.83
N GLU A 859 -14.31 22.95 10.46
CA GLU A 859 -13.29 21.98 10.10
C GLU A 859 -12.82 21.18 11.32
N TYR A 860 -12.68 21.83 12.48
CA TYR A 860 -12.37 21.15 13.74
C TYR A 860 -13.50 20.19 14.14
N ILE A 861 -14.76 20.63 14.07
CA ILE A 861 -15.93 19.76 14.29
C ILE A 861 -15.97 18.64 13.24
N ALA A 862 -15.65 18.91 11.97
CA ALA A 862 -15.57 17.87 10.94
C ALA A 862 -14.48 16.83 11.21
N THR A 863 -13.33 17.22 11.78
CA THR A 863 -12.34 16.26 12.27
C THR A 863 -12.89 15.44 13.43
N LEU A 864 -13.50 16.05 14.45
CA LEU A 864 -14.13 15.30 15.54
C LEU A 864 -15.20 14.31 15.03
N ARG A 865 -16.04 14.71 14.07
CA ARG A 865 -17.01 13.80 13.41
C ARG A 865 -16.32 12.60 12.75
N ARG A 866 -15.15 12.81 12.15
CA ARG A 866 -14.39 11.79 11.42
C ARG A 866 -13.63 10.85 12.36
N VAL A 867 -13.03 11.34 13.44
CA VAL A 867 -12.26 10.49 14.38
C VAL A 867 -13.13 9.81 15.45
N THR A 868 -14.37 10.25 15.66
CA THR A 868 -15.32 9.61 16.60
C THR A 868 -16.31 8.65 15.93
N LYS A 869 -16.80 7.68 16.70
CA LYS A 869 -17.95 6.79 16.41
C LYS A 869 -19.07 7.10 17.43
N PRO A 870 -20.32 6.64 17.25
CA PRO A 870 -21.36 6.74 18.28
C PRO A 870 -20.86 6.22 19.64
N GLY A 871 -21.18 6.95 20.71
CA GLY A 871 -20.70 6.64 22.07
C GLY A 871 -19.25 7.02 22.38
N SER A 872 -18.45 7.47 21.41
CA SER A 872 -17.13 8.06 21.70
C SER A 872 -17.29 9.31 22.58
N ARG A 873 -16.38 9.50 23.54
CA ARG A 873 -16.34 10.71 24.37
C ARG A 873 -15.25 11.68 23.95
N VAL A 874 -15.54 12.97 24.00
CA VAL A 874 -14.57 14.04 23.75
C VAL A 874 -14.50 14.92 25.00
N LEU A 875 -13.29 15.14 25.52
CA LEU A 875 -13.03 16.01 26.66
C LEU A 875 -12.16 17.18 26.19
N ILE A 876 -12.69 18.40 26.28
CA ILE A 876 -12.06 19.63 25.77
C ILE A 876 -11.92 20.64 26.92
N LEU A 877 -10.74 21.25 27.05
CA LEU A 877 -10.51 22.41 27.91
C LEU A 877 -10.36 23.70 27.06
N ALA A 878 -11.40 24.54 27.05
CA ALA A 878 -11.44 25.81 26.31
C ALA A 878 -11.23 27.01 27.24
N GLY A 879 -10.68 28.14 26.78
CA GLY A 879 -10.66 29.38 27.58
C GLY A 879 -12.07 29.94 27.78
N ASN A 880 -12.36 30.51 28.96
CA ASN A 880 -13.72 30.88 29.35
C ASN A 880 -13.96 32.40 29.25
N ALA A 881 -14.97 32.81 28.50
CA ALA A 881 -15.32 34.23 28.29
C ALA A 881 -15.80 34.97 29.55
N ASN A 882 -16.14 34.26 30.63
CA ASN A 882 -16.58 34.86 31.89
C ASN A 882 -15.43 35.46 32.73
N GLU A 883 -14.16 35.22 32.38
CA GLU A 883 -13.03 35.91 32.98
C GLU A 883 -12.81 37.29 32.33
N PRO A 884 -12.58 38.37 33.10
CA PRO A 884 -12.38 39.72 32.57
C PRO A 884 -10.97 39.96 31.97
N GLY A 885 -10.78 41.14 31.37
CA GLY A 885 -9.51 41.57 30.76
C GLY A 885 -9.24 40.96 29.39
N THR A 886 -7.98 41.02 28.91
CA THR A 886 -7.57 40.54 27.57
C THR A 886 -6.37 39.58 27.57
N GLY A 887 -5.80 39.28 28.74
CA GLY A 887 -4.69 38.33 28.89
C GLY A 887 -5.17 36.87 29.06
N GLY A 888 -4.29 35.93 28.69
CA GLY A 888 -4.54 34.49 28.80
C GLY A 888 -4.84 33.82 27.45
N PRO A 889 -5.37 32.58 27.46
CA PRO A 889 -5.77 31.88 26.24
C PRO A 889 -6.96 32.56 25.55
N PRO A 890 -7.15 32.36 24.24
CA PRO A 890 -8.41 32.68 23.56
C PRO A 890 -9.63 32.13 24.32
N ARG A 891 -10.65 32.97 24.45
CA ARG A 891 -11.85 32.68 25.25
C ARG A 891 -13.04 32.40 24.35
N VAL A 892 -13.90 31.49 24.81
CA VAL A 892 -15.13 31.04 24.14
C VAL A 892 -16.30 31.22 25.12
N ARG A 893 -17.46 31.62 24.62
CA ARG A 893 -18.71 31.73 25.38
C ARG A 893 -19.42 30.39 25.49
N GLU A 894 -20.42 30.31 26.36
CA GLU A 894 -21.21 29.07 26.52
C GLU A 894 -22.10 28.81 25.30
N GLU A 895 -22.70 29.86 24.74
CA GLU A 895 -23.56 29.80 23.57
C GLU A 895 -22.78 29.28 22.35
N GLU A 896 -21.57 29.79 22.15
CA GLU A 896 -20.64 29.39 21.09
C GLU A 896 -20.25 27.90 21.14
N ILE A 897 -20.07 27.35 22.34
CA ILE A 897 -19.83 25.91 22.56
C ILE A 897 -21.10 25.12 22.22
N ARG A 898 -22.27 25.62 22.62
CA ARG A 898 -23.55 24.97 22.33
C ARG A 898 -23.86 24.98 20.82
N GLU A 899 -23.57 26.06 20.11
CA GLU A 899 -23.68 26.17 18.65
C GLU A 899 -22.77 25.16 17.93
N ASP A 900 -21.47 25.15 18.25
CA ASP A 900 -20.48 24.31 17.57
C ASP A 900 -20.73 22.79 17.73
N PHE A 901 -21.10 22.32 18.93
CA PHE A 901 -21.12 20.88 19.25
C PHE A 901 -22.52 20.23 19.25
N SER A 902 -23.60 20.98 19.52
CA SER A 902 -24.92 20.36 19.81
C SER A 902 -25.57 19.66 18.61
N GLN A 903 -25.08 19.85 17.39
CA GLN A 903 -25.52 19.09 16.23
C GLN A 903 -25.10 17.61 16.33
N ASP A 904 -23.80 17.34 16.49
CA ASP A 904 -23.21 16.00 16.42
C ASP A 904 -23.06 15.29 17.77
N PHE A 905 -23.08 16.03 18.87
CA PHE A 905 -22.75 15.52 20.21
C PHE A 905 -23.85 15.82 21.24
N HIS A 906 -23.98 14.96 22.23
CA HIS A 906 -24.62 15.29 23.50
C HIS A 906 -23.58 15.98 24.39
N ILE A 907 -23.88 17.17 24.88
CA ILE A 907 -23.06 17.85 25.90
C ILE A 907 -23.41 17.24 27.25
N LEU A 908 -22.54 16.37 27.79
CA LEU A 908 -22.74 15.73 29.10
C LEU A 908 -22.34 16.64 30.27
N ARG A 909 -21.28 17.45 30.08
CA ARG A 909 -20.84 18.49 31.03
C ARG A 909 -20.36 19.72 30.27
N LEU A 910 -20.64 20.89 30.84
CA LEU A 910 -20.12 22.18 30.40
C LEU A 910 -20.04 23.07 31.65
N GLU A 911 -18.89 23.06 32.31
CA GLU A 911 -18.71 23.67 33.64
C GLU A 911 -17.42 24.50 33.74
N PRO A 912 -17.36 25.58 34.55
CA PRO A 912 -16.16 26.39 34.70
C PRO A 912 -15.05 25.64 35.47
N THR A 913 -13.86 25.58 34.90
CA THR A 913 -12.62 25.08 35.53
C THR A 913 -11.53 26.16 35.48
N ARG A 914 -10.29 25.85 35.88
CA ARG A 914 -9.11 26.67 35.61
C ARG A 914 -7.96 25.83 35.06
N PHE A 915 -7.25 26.34 34.06
CA PHE A 915 -6.08 25.63 33.50
C PHE A 915 -4.99 25.43 34.57
N ASP A 916 -4.42 24.21 34.66
CA ASP A 916 -3.19 24.01 35.43
C ASP A 916 -2.08 24.99 34.98
N THR A 917 -1.38 25.57 35.95
CA THR A 917 -0.18 26.39 35.76
C THR A 917 1.09 25.58 36.06
N PRO A 918 2.28 26.00 35.57
CA PRO A 918 3.55 25.41 35.97
C PRO A 918 3.99 25.78 37.41
N SER A 919 3.44 26.86 37.99
CA SER A 919 3.86 27.41 39.29
C SER A 919 2.70 27.41 40.28
N SER A 920 2.92 26.87 41.49
CA SER A 920 1.88 26.64 42.50
C SER A 920 1.36 27.89 43.21
N ASP A 921 2.04 29.03 43.06
CA ASP A 921 1.66 30.34 43.59
C ASP A 921 0.63 31.07 42.71
N ARG A 922 0.44 30.64 41.46
CA ARG A 922 -0.40 31.33 40.47
C ARG A 922 -1.63 30.51 40.08
N GLN A 923 -2.80 31.08 40.33
CA GLN A 923 -4.06 30.61 39.78
C GLN A 923 -4.04 30.78 38.24
N GLY A 924 -4.36 29.71 37.51
CA GLY A 924 -4.43 29.72 36.04
C GLY A 924 -5.72 30.35 35.51
N ALA A 925 -5.71 30.71 34.23
CA ALA A 925 -6.85 31.33 33.55
C ALA A 925 -8.12 30.45 33.61
N LEU A 926 -9.28 31.10 33.63
CA LEU A 926 -10.58 30.44 33.65
C LEU A 926 -10.81 29.68 32.35
N ALA A 927 -11.37 28.48 32.49
CA ALA A 927 -11.63 27.57 31.40
C ALA A 927 -13.03 26.96 31.48
N TRP A 928 -13.43 26.30 30.41
CA TRP A 928 -14.59 25.42 30.34
C TRP A 928 -14.09 23.99 30.26
N THR A 929 -14.59 23.13 31.14
CA THR A 929 -14.48 21.67 30.98
C THR A 929 -15.71 21.20 30.24
N ILE A 930 -15.49 20.76 28.99
CA ILE A 930 -16.53 20.34 28.05
C ILE A 930 -16.41 18.83 27.89
N LEU A 931 -17.39 18.07 28.39
CA LEU A 931 -17.51 16.63 28.14
C LEU A 931 -18.63 16.38 27.15
N LEU A 932 -18.28 15.80 26.02
CA LEU A 932 -19.17 15.47 24.90
C LEU A 932 -19.26 13.96 24.74
N GLU A 933 -20.40 13.47 24.28
CA GLU A 933 -20.59 12.09 23.81
C GLU A 933 -21.17 12.10 22.40
N ARG A 934 -20.58 11.35 21.47
CA ARG A 934 -21.02 11.36 20.08
C ARG A 934 -22.36 10.66 19.95
N LYS A 935 -23.34 11.35 19.35
CA LYS A 935 -24.68 10.81 19.11
C LYS A 935 -24.62 9.54 18.25
N ALA A 936 -25.63 8.69 18.39
CA ALA A 936 -25.99 7.77 17.31
C ALA A 936 -26.38 8.59 16.07
N THR A 937 -25.89 8.19 14.90
CA THR A 937 -26.36 8.74 13.63
C THR A 937 -27.83 8.32 13.43
N PRO A 938 -28.74 9.22 13.03
CA PRO A 938 -30.04 8.86 12.47
C PRO A 938 -29.91 8.05 11.16
#